data_AF-A0A7I7WWY4-F1
#
_entry.id   AF-A0A7I7WWY4-F1
#
_cell.length_a   1.000
_cell.length_b   1.000
_cell.length_c   1.000
_cell.angle_alpha   90.00
_cell.angle_beta   90.00
_cell.angle_gamma   90.00
#
_symmetry.space_group_name_H-M   'P 1'
#
loop_
_entity.id
_entity.type
_entity.pdbx_description
1 polymer ?
#
loop_
_entity_poly.entity_id
_entity_poly.type
_entity_poly.pdbx_seq_one_letter_code
_entity_poly.pdbx_strand_id
1 'polypeptide(L)'
;MALAVLVGLRHQLRAYNLYDAGRGAADQPPDDGPVFGNRLGARTLNGTYNDVDDPLMGSLGSRFGRNVPPEYTYPEDPEALLEPNPRLISRRLLGRDDFQPATTLNLLAAAWIQFEVHDWFSHGTVDTQPWQIPLHDHDPWPQRPMTIKRAAPDPSPDPQGPPTFVTGETHWWDASQIYGSTPEFCAALRTGDHGRLKLDQLGLPPVELERHLDLTGAAGNFWVGLAILHSLFMREHNAICDRLAQCYPQLGDQELYDKARLVNSALIAKIHTIDWTPAIIAHPTTVLAMRANWFGVLGERFRRRFGRITDSEVLQGIPGSPTDHHGVPYSLTEEFVAVYRMHPLIPDTFLFRSLADDCVVAEHEFSDLTLRHVRERLDEIPMAHLFYSFGRAHPGALTLHNFPRQLQHFERPDGSLIDLAATDILRVRERGVPRYNEFRRLLRLKPVSSFDELTDNPVWAQELRQVYADVEQVDLMVGLYAEPKPRGFGFSDTAFRIFVLMASRRLASDRFFTRDFRPEVYTQAGLDWVADNDMRSVLLRHFPALEPALAGVANPFAPWHPVGAPPSTAPKAPATGAAPNYVRYREDLEQPRPDENEVIERITAALRHNNERAYRKFKHGLRDAHAKSHAILRGELSVYPDLPEELAQGLFAAPATYPVIARISTTSGVLRSDQIRGVRGLAIKVLGVRGPRALADDDATTQDFIMVTHREFLFADAHAYLAQGMPTARVLAMLPDRALWAGSEVLAAATKVGVRLPPNLAVFIAPNTHILGETFFSSAPLRYGDYVAKMLYAPLSDSVRNLQGRRVPRDAGPEAHRDLMIDFFADQGAEYELRVQLCTDAATMPIEDATVAWPEEASPHRPVAKITFPPQNPCSPQRRAFGDDVLSFNSWRALADHRPLGSINRLKLQVYEASSQFRHHVNAAPRLEPVDIGQLPD
;
A
#
# COMPACT_ATOMS: atom_id res chain seq x y z
N MET A 1 -2.09 4.29 -11.52
CA MET A 1 -2.33 3.14 -12.42
C MET A 1 -2.62 1.86 -11.64
N ALA A 2 -1.80 1.49 -10.63
CA ALA A 2 -1.97 0.24 -9.88
C ALA A 2 -3.34 0.06 -9.18
N LEU A 3 -3.94 1.12 -8.60
CA LEU A 3 -5.31 1.06 -8.07
C LEU A 3 -6.35 0.72 -9.15
N ALA A 4 -6.21 1.27 -10.36
CA ALA A 4 -7.13 0.97 -11.46
C ALA A 4 -6.98 -0.48 -11.94
N VAL A 5 -5.76 -1.04 -11.87
CA VAL A 5 -5.51 -2.47 -12.12
C VAL A 5 -6.21 -3.32 -11.06
N LEU A 6 -6.11 -2.99 -9.77
CA LEU A 6 -6.82 -3.71 -8.70
C LEU A 6 -8.34 -3.63 -8.85
N VAL A 7 -8.88 -2.48 -9.24
CA VAL A 7 -10.32 -2.32 -9.54
C VAL A 7 -10.72 -3.19 -10.73
N GLY A 8 -9.95 -3.18 -11.82
CA GLY A 8 -10.18 -4.01 -12.99
C GLY A 8 -10.12 -5.51 -12.68
N LEU A 9 -9.09 -5.93 -11.93
CA LEU A 9 -8.95 -7.29 -11.42
C LEU A 9 -10.16 -7.71 -10.59
N ARG A 10 -10.57 -6.88 -9.61
CA ARG A 10 -11.73 -7.18 -8.77
C ARG A 10 -13.00 -7.33 -9.60
N HIS A 11 -13.19 -6.48 -10.61
CA HIS A 11 -14.36 -6.57 -11.48
C HIS A 11 -14.37 -7.86 -12.30
N GLN A 12 -13.21 -8.28 -12.84
CA GLN A 12 -13.08 -9.56 -13.53
C GLN A 12 -13.35 -10.75 -12.59
N LEU A 13 -12.79 -10.74 -11.38
CA LEU A 13 -13.02 -11.80 -10.40
C LEU A 13 -14.49 -11.86 -9.97
N ARG A 14 -15.16 -10.72 -9.76
CA ARG A 14 -16.61 -10.68 -9.46
C ARG A 14 -17.44 -11.30 -10.60
N ALA A 15 -17.07 -11.04 -11.85
CA ALA A 15 -17.81 -11.54 -13.01
C ALA A 15 -17.62 -13.04 -13.28
N TYR A 16 -16.47 -13.61 -12.90
CA TYR A 16 -16.07 -14.94 -13.37
C TYR A 16 -15.55 -15.89 -12.27
N ASN A 17 -15.60 -15.50 -11.00
CA ASN A 17 -15.10 -16.30 -9.86
C ASN A 17 -16.06 -16.25 -8.66
N LEU A 18 -17.36 -16.14 -8.92
CA LEU A 18 -18.40 -16.30 -7.90
C LEU A 18 -19.40 -17.34 -8.42
N TYR A 19 -19.52 -18.44 -7.70
CA TYR A 19 -20.40 -19.55 -8.05
C TYR A 19 -21.21 -19.96 -6.82
N ASP A 20 -22.52 -20.01 -7.00
CA ASP A 20 -23.46 -20.45 -5.97
C ASP A 20 -23.43 -21.98 -5.86
N ALA A 21 -23.42 -22.49 -4.62
CA ALA A 21 -23.61 -23.91 -4.32
C ALA A 21 -25.10 -24.24 -4.04
N GLY A 22 -25.97 -23.24 -4.17
CA GLY A 22 -27.40 -23.34 -3.90
C GLY A 22 -27.67 -23.58 -2.42
N ARG A 23 -28.85 -24.13 -2.14
CA ARG A 23 -29.24 -24.58 -0.80
C ARG A 23 -29.82 -25.98 -0.84
N GLY A 24 -29.55 -26.70 0.23
CA GLY A 24 -30.18 -27.97 0.55
C GLY A 24 -31.53 -27.78 1.24
N ALA A 25 -32.41 -28.78 1.14
CA ALA A 25 -33.71 -28.75 1.80
C ALA A 25 -33.60 -28.79 3.34
N ALA A 26 -32.47 -29.24 3.88
CA ALA A 26 -32.19 -29.30 5.31
C ALA A 26 -31.41 -28.08 5.83
N ASP A 27 -31.08 -27.11 4.96
CA ASP A 27 -30.38 -25.87 5.36
C ASP A 27 -31.37 -24.99 6.14
N GLN A 28 -31.49 -25.25 7.45
CA GLN A 28 -32.30 -24.48 8.37
C GLN A 28 -31.49 -24.17 9.63
N PRO A 29 -31.26 -22.89 9.96
CA PRO A 29 -30.61 -22.53 11.21
C PRO A 29 -31.57 -22.76 12.39
N PRO A 30 -31.04 -23.01 13.61
CA PRO A 30 -31.85 -23.06 14.83
C PRO A 30 -32.65 -21.76 15.03
N ASP A 31 -33.82 -21.83 15.67
CA ASP A 31 -34.58 -20.62 16.01
C ASP A 31 -33.82 -19.80 17.06
N ASP A 32 -33.60 -18.52 16.75
CA ASP A 32 -32.98 -17.58 17.69
C ASP A 32 -33.86 -17.32 18.92
N GLY A 33 -35.15 -17.68 18.86
CA GLY A 33 -36.10 -17.47 19.93
C GLY A 33 -36.57 -16.01 20.05
N PRO A 34 -37.49 -15.72 21.00
CA PRO A 34 -38.21 -14.44 21.04
C PRO A 34 -37.33 -13.24 21.45
N VAL A 35 -36.22 -13.49 22.14
CA VAL A 35 -35.30 -12.45 22.65
C VAL A 35 -34.62 -11.68 21.53
N PHE A 36 -34.44 -12.30 20.35
CA PHE A 36 -33.79 -11.69 19.18
C PHE A 36 -34.78 -11.44 18.03
N GLY A 37 -36.04 -11.12 18.37
CA GLY A 37 -37.11 -10.86 17.40
C GLY A 37 -36.88 -9.63 16.50
N ASN A 38 -35.93 -8.74 16.83
CA ASN A 38 -35.61 -7.55 16.03
C ASN A 38 -34.71 -7.88 14.82
N ARG A 39 -35.29 -8.57 13.84
CA ARG A 39 -34.59 -9.04 12.63
C ARG A 39 -34.24 -7.94 11.62
N LEU A 40 -34.59 -6.69 11.86
CA LEU A 40 -34.28 -5.55 10.96
C LEU A 40 -33.30 -4.57 11.58
N GLY A 41 -33.31 -4.41 12.90
CA GLY A 41 -32.48 -3.44 13.63
C GLY A 41 -31.31 -4.03 14.42
N ALA A 42 -31.11 -5.35 14.35
CA ALA A 42 -30.08 -6.09 15.09
C ALA A 42 -29.52 -7.27 14.27
N ARG A 43 -28.28 -7.66 14.56
CA ARG A 43 -27.71 -8.91 14.04
C ARG A 43 -28.30 -10.09 14.82
N THR A 44 -28.95 -11.01 14.11
CA THR A 44 -29.43 -12.32 14.59
C THR A 44 -28.27 -13.18 15.07
N LEU A 45 -28.52 -14.15 15.95
CA LEU A 45 -27.45 -15.03 16.46
C LEU A 45 -27.02 -16.03 15.39
N ASN A 46 -27.99 -16.60 14.69
CA ASN A 46 -27.75 -17.58 13.63
C ASN A 46 -27.43 -16.97 12.25
N GLY A 47 -27.33 -15.64 12.14
CA GLY A 47 -27.03 -14.94 10.88
C GLY A 47 -28.19 -14.82 9.90
N THR A 48 -29.41 -15.20 10.28
CA THR A 48 -30.59 -15.06 9.42
C THR A 48 -31.03 -13.60 9.22
N TYR A 49 -31.80 -13.34 8.16
CA TYR A 49 -32.38 -12.03 7.85
C TYR A 49 -31.35 -10.90 7.65
N ASN A 50 -30.07 -11.20 7.43
CA ASN A 50 -29.11 -10.19 6.98
C ASN A 50 -29.47 -9.75 5.55
N ASP A 51 -29.68 -10.68 4.64
CA ASP A 51 -30.51 -10.38 3.47
C ASP A 51 -31.99 -10.56 3.82
N VAL A 52 -32.81 -9.57 3.49
CA VAL A 52 -34.25 -9.55 3.86
C VAL A 52 -35.11 -10.30 2.84
N ASP A 53 -34.65 -10.36 1.60
CA ASP A 53 -35.33 -11.06 0.51
C ASP A 53 -34.94 -12.54 0.50
N ASP A 54 -33.77 -12.85 1.08
CA ASP A 54 -33.27 -14.21 1.25
C ASP A 54 -32.76 -14.48 2.70
N PRO A 55 -33.68 -14.79 3.64
CA PRO A 55 -33.39 -14.84 5.07
C PRO A 55 -32.35 -15.85 5.55
N LEU A 56 -32.02 -16.90 4.80
CA LEU A 56 -31.02 -17.90 5.22
C LEU A 56 -29.64 -17.64 4.61
N MET A 57 -29.46 -16.52 3.90
CA MET A 57 -28.20 -16.23 3.24
C MET A 57 -27.11 -16.03 4.30
N GLY A 58 -26.02 -16.81 4.18
CA GLY A 58 -24.88 -16.74 5.08
C GLY A 58 -25.17 -17.13 6.53
N SER A 59 -26.34 -17.71 6.83
CA SER A 59 -26.68 -18.18 8.17
C SER A 59 -25.92 -19.47 8.53
N LEU A 60 -25.98 -19.89 9.79
CA LEU A 60 -25.55 -21.22 10.22
C LEU A 60 -26.12 -22.31 9.30
N GLY A 61 -25.31 -23.33 9.00
CA GLY A 61 -25.70 -24.43 8.12
C GLY A 61 -25.74 -24.07 6.63
N SER A 62 -25.40 -22.83 6.23
CA SER A 62 -25.30 -22.47 4.82
C SER A 62 -24.17 -23.24 4.13
N ARG A 63 -24.37 -23.55 2.84
CA ARG A 63 -23.29 -24.11 2.02
C ARG A 63 -22.18 -23.10 1.76
N PHE A 64 -20.94 -23.60 1.69
CA PHE A 64 -19.84 -22.82 1.14
C PHE A 64 -20.03 -22.64 -0.37
N GLY A 65 -19.89 -21.42 -0.86
CA GLY A 65 -19.83 -21.14 -2.29
C GLY A 65 -18.50 -21.57 -2.91
N ARG A 66 -18.31 -21.27 -4.20
CA ARG A 66 -17.05 -21.53 -4.91
C ARG A 66 -16.54 -20.28 -5.63
N ASN A 67 -15.22 -20.13 -5.68
CA ASN A 67 -14.53 -19.15 -6.52
C ASN A 67 -14.05 -19.72 -7.86
N VAL A 68 -14.26 -21.01 -8.08
CA VAL A 68 -13.96 -21.72 -9.32
C VAL A 68 -15.23 -22.36 -9.87
N PRO A 69 -15.32 -22.61 -11.19
CA PRO A 69 -16.50 -23.21 -11.79
C PRO A 69 -16.80 -24.60 -11.20
N PRO A 70 -18.08 -24.97 -10.98
CA PRO A 70 -18.47 -26.23 -10.34
C PRO A 70 -17.88 -27.50 -10.98
N GLU A 71 -17.66 -27.50 -12.30
CA GLU A 71 -17.05 -28.63 -13.01
C GLU A 71 -15.61 -28.94 -12.59
N TYR A 72 -14.91 -28.00 -11.93
CA TYR A 72 -13.57 -28.19 -11.35
C TYR A 72 -13.61 -28.52 -9.85
N THR A 73 -14.79 -28.72 -9.26
CA THR A 73 -14.95 -28.89 -7.80
C THR A 73 -15.27 -30.32 -7.36
N TYR A 74 -15.20 -31.27 -8.28
CA TYR A 74 -15.25 -32.69 -7.94
C TYR A 74 -13.93 -33.11 -7.28
N PRO A 75 -13.98 -33.79 -6.13
CA PRO A 75 -12.77 -34.36 -5.55
C PRO A 75 -12.18 -35.43 -6.48
N GLU A 76 -10.87 -35.60 -6.42
CA GLU A 76 -10.17 -36.70 -7.08
C GLU A 76 -10.63 -38.05 -6.52
N ASP A 77 -10.32 -39.14 -7.22
CA ASP A 77 -10.59 -40.50 -6.72
C ASP A 77 -9.95 -40.71 -5.34
N PRO A 78 -10.58 -41.46 -4.41
CA PRO A 78 -10.10 -41.63 -3.04
C PRO A 78 -8.64 -42.08 -2.90
N GLU A 79 -8.15 -42.89 -3.84
CA GLU A 79 -6.73 -43.31 -3.88
C GLU A 79 -5.81 -42.16 -4.30
N ALA A 80 -6.22 -41.36 -5.29
CA ALA A 80 -5.47 -40.19 -5.76
C ALA A 80 -5.44 -39.05 -4.71
N LEU A 81 -6.47 -38.92 -3.87
CA LEU A 81 -6.48 -37.97 -2.75
C LEU A 81 -5.37 -38.25 -1.72
N LEU A 82 -4.88 -39.49 -1.66
CA LEU A 82 -3.77 -39.88 -0.78
C LEU A 82 -2.40 -39.74 -1.47
N GLU A 83 -2.33 -39.31 -2.73
CA GLU A 83 -1.09 -39.20 -3.49
C GLU A 83 -0.78 -37.74 -3.92
N PRO A 84 0.45 -37.24 -3.68
CA PRO A 84 1.45 -37.80 -2.77
C PRO A 84 0.93 -37.85 -1.32
N ASN A 85 1.48 -38.77 -0.54
CA ASN A 85 1.08 -39.01 0.85
C ASN A 85 1.05 -37.70 1.70
N PRO A 86 -0.10 -37.32 2.31
CA PRO A 86 -0.21 -36.08 3.10
C PRO A 86 0.76 -36.00 4.28
N ARG A 87 1.08 -37.13 4.93
CA ARG A 87 2.08 -37.20 6.01
C ARG A 87 3.50 -36.99 5.48
N LEU A 88 3.81 -37.49 4.30
CA LEU A 88 5.09 -37.21 3.64
C LEU A 88 5.24 -35.71 3.38
N ILE A 89 4.21 -35.05 2.82
CA ILE A 89 4.23 -33.59 2.57
C ILE A 89 4.37 -32.81 3.88
N SER A 90 3.57 -33.15 4.90
CA SER A 90 3.65 -32.57 6.25
C SER A 90 5.09 -32.59 6.76
N ARG A 91 5.74 -33.76 6.77
CA ARG A 91 7.09 -33.89 7.34
C ARG A 91 8.20 -33.32 6.46
N ARG A 92 8.08 -33.45 5.13
CA ARG A 92 9.18 -33.17 4.20
C ARG A 92 9.21 -31.75 3.67
N LEU A 93 8.05 -31.11 3.50
CA LEU A 93 7.95 -29.78 2.87
C LEU A 93 7.42 -28.70 3.82
N LEU A 94 6.65 -29.08 4.85
CA LEU A 94 5.97 -28.12 5.72
C LEU A 94 6.68 -27.96 7.07
N GLY A 95 7.10 -29.06 7.70
CA GLY A 95 7.65 -29.05 9.06
C GLY A 95 8.79 -28.05 9.24
N ARG A 96 8.72 -27.26 10.31
CA ARG A 96 9.71 -26.21 10.61
C ARG A 96 11.01 -26.80 11.11
N ASP A 97 12.10 -26.54 10.40
CA ASP A 97 13.45 -26.83 10.89
C ASP A 97 13.97 -25.71 11.79
N ASP A 98 13.99 -24.48 11.26
CA ASP A 98 14.31 -23.26 11.98
C ASP A 98 13.15 -22.27 11.89
N PHE A 99 12.91 -21.50 12.95
CA PHE A 99 11.86 -20.48 12.95
C PHE A 99 12.22 -19.36 11.97
N GLN A 100 11.41 -19.20 10.92
CA GLN A 100 11.55 -18.13 9.95
C GLN A 100 10.54 -17.02 10.29
N PRO A 101 10.96 -15.85 10.81
CA PRO A 101 10.03 -14.81 11.26
C PRO A 101 9.48 -13.96 10.10
N ALA A 102 8.19 -13.59 10.19
CA ALA A 102 7.60 -12.52 9.39
C ALA A 102 7.88 -11.16 10.06
N THR A 103 9.05 -10.59 9.78
CA THR A 103 9.58 -9.41 10.51
C THR A 103 8.78 -8.11 10.34
N THR A 104 7.88 -8.04 9.36
CA THR A 104 6.99 -6.89 9.14
C THR A 104 5.76 -6.90 10.05
N LEU A 105 5.49 -8.01 10.74
CA LEU A 105 4.34 -8.20 11.61
C LEU A 105 4.77 -8.50 13.04
N ASN A 106 3.89 -8.18 13.98
CA ASN A 106 3.94 -8.71 15.33
C ASN A 106 3.00 -9.91 15.49
N LEU A 107 3.13 -10.62 16.60
CA LEU A 107 2.38 -11.85 16.87
C LEU A 107 0.89 -11.61 17.09
N LEU A 108 0.46 -10.38 17.43
CA LEU A 108 -0.97 -10.04 17.46
C LEU A 108 -1.62 -10.24 16.09
N ALA A 109 -0.89 -10.08 14.99
CA ALA A 109 -1.43 -10.33 13.65
C ALA A 109 -1.82 -11.80 13.43
N ALA A 110 -1.09 -12.75 14.04
CA ALA A 110 -1.41 -14.18 13.99
C ALA A 110 -2.62 -14.53 14.85
N ALA A 111 -2.66 -14.01 16.08
CA ALA A 111 -3.84 -14.17 16.95
C ALA A 111 -5.10 -13.57 16.32
N TRP A 112 -4.97 -12.38 15.72
CA TRP A 112 -6.06 -11.66 15.06
C TRP A 112 -6.66 -12.47 13.93
N ILE A 113 -5.83 -13.06 13.06
CA ILE A 113 -6.38 -13.75 11.90
C ILE A 113 -7.13 -15.02 12.27
N GLN A 114 -6.70 -15.71 13.32
CA GLN A 114 -7.47 -16.83 13.86
C GLN A 114 -8.76 -16.36 14.55
N PHE A 115 -8.71 -15.23 15.29
CA PHE A 115 -9.88 -14.62 15.91
C PHE A 115 -10.97 -14.28 14.90
N GLU A 116 -10.58 -13.87 13.69
CA GLU A 116 -11.48 -13.58 12.58
C GLU A 116 -12.00 -14.86 11.91
N VAL A 117 -11.15 -15.88 11.73
CA VAL A 117 -11.60 -17.18 11.20
C VAL A 117 -12.67 -17.82 12.11
N HIS A 118 -12.56 -17.65 13.43
CA HIS A 118 -13.58 -18.11 14.39
C HIS A 118 -14.92 -17.37 14.26
N ASP A 119 -14.97 -16.21 13.58
CA ASP A 119 -16.24 -15.53 13.22
C ASP A 119 -16.83 -16.06 11.92
N TRP A 120 -15.98 -16.43 10.99
CA TRP A 120 -16.35 -16.53 9.58
C TRP A 120 -16.80 -17.92 9.14
N PHE A 121 -16.13 -18.97 9.62
CA PHE A 121 -16.42 -20.32 9.14
C PHE A 121 -15.85 -21.40 10.05
N SER A 122 -16.54 -22.53 10.04
CA SER A 122 -16.01 -23.80 10.54
C SER A 122 -16.60 -24.96 9.74
N HIS A 123 -15.89 -26.08 9.68
CA HIS A 123 -16.38 -27.30 9.06
C HIS A 123 -16.44 -28.43 10.09
N GLY A 124 -17.55 -29.17 10.09
CA GLY A 124 -17.67 -30.39 10.88
C GLY A 124 -16.79 -31.52 10.36
N THR A 125 -16.57 -32.51 11.23
CA THR A 125 -15.91 -33.77 10.85
C THR A 125 -16.71 -34.96 11.35
N VAL A 126 -16.62 -36.09 10.63
CA VAL A 126 -17.25 -37.35 11.04
C VAL A 126 -16.20 -38.45 11.13
N ASP A 127 -16.39 -39.37 12.07
CA ASP A 127 -15.45 -40.47 12.31
C ASP A 127 -15.86 -41.76 11.58
N THR A 128 -16.92 -41.70 10.77
CA THR A 128 -17.34 -42.84 9.95
C THR A 128 -16.33 -43.04 8.82
N GLN A 129 -15.63 -44.18 8.81
CA GLN A 129 -14.62 -44.55 7.81
C GLN A 129 -13.51 -43.49 7.64
N PRO A 130 -12.73 -43.20 8.69
CA PRO A 130 -11.68 -42.18 8.61
C PRO A 130 -10.64 -42.57 7.55
N TRP A 131 -10.03 -41.55 6.94
CA TRP A 131 -8.92 -41.75 6.02
C TRP A 131 -7.78 -42.50 6.70
N GLN A 132 -7.28 -43.53 6.03
CA GLN A 132 -6.13 -44.31 6.49
C GLN A 132 -4.89 -43.79 5.76
N ILE A 133 -3.97 -43.16 6.49
CA ILE A 133 -2.74 -42.58 5.93
C ILE A 133 -1.59 -43.55 6.20
N PRO A 134 -1.02 -44.19 5.15
CA PRO A 134 0.14 -45.04 5.31
C PRO A 134 1.31 -44.25 5.90
N LEU A 135 2.06 -44.89 6.80
CA LEU A 135 3.22 -44.30 7.45
C LEU A 135 4.48 -45.07 7.02
N HIS A 136 5.59 -44.35 6.85
CA HIS A 136 6.90 -44.99 6.65
C HIS A 136 7.33 -45.74 7.92
N ASP A 137 8.18 -46.76 7.77
CA ASP A 137 8.56 -47.69 8.85
C ASP A 137 9.07 -47.02 10.12
N HIS A 138 9.69 -45.84 10.02
CA HIS A 138 10.25 -45.09 11.15
C HIS A 138 9.49 -43.79 11.50
N ASP A 139 8.26 -43.60 11.03
CA ASP A 139 7.47 -42.42 11.42
C ASP A 139 7.15 -42.48 12.93
N PRO A 140 7.37 -41.39 13.70
CA PRO A 140 7.14 -41.37 15.15
C PRO A 140 5.65 -41.38 15.54
N TRP A 141 4.73 -41.29 14.59
CA TRP A 141 3.30 -41.28 14.89
C TRP A 141 2.84 -42.59 15.57
N PRO A 142 2.08 -42.52 16.67
CA PRO A 142 1.81 -43.69 17.52
C PRO A 142 0.87 -44.72 16.88
N GLN A 143 -0.10 -44.29 16.08
CA GLN A 143 -1.10 -45.17 15.46
C GLN A 143 -0.71 -45.52 14.03
N ARG A 144 -0.71 -46.81 13.65
CA ARG A 144 -0.33 -47.27 12.31
C ARG A 144 -1.43 -48.12 11.67
N PRO A 145 -2.05 -47.67 10.56
CA PRO A 145 -1.87 -46.38 9.87
C PRO A 145 -2.35 -45.18 10.71
N MET A 146 -1.91 -43.96 10.36
CA MET A 146 -2.46 -42.73 10.95
C MET A 146 -3.88 -42.52 10.41
N THR A 147 -4.81 -42.08 11.27
CA THR A 147 -6.19 -41.80 10.85
C THR A 147 -6.50 -40.31 10.82
N ILE A 148 -7.23 -39.88 9.79
CA ILE A 148 -7.79 -38.51 9.70
C ILE A 148 -9.30 -38.64 9.50
N LYS A 149 -10.10 -38.02 10.39
CA LYS A 149 -11.57 -37.98 10.29
C LYS A 149 -12.01 -37.46 8.91
N ARG A 150 -13.22 -37.80 8.43
CA ARG A 150 -13.77 -37.26 7.16
C ARG A 150 -14.30 -35.84 7.35
N ALA A 151 -14.36 -35.05 6.29
CA ALA A 151 -15.20 -33.85 6.29
C ALA A 151 -16.67 -34.28 6.46
N ALA A 152 -17.43 -33.58 7.28
CA ALA A 152 -18.85 -33.87 7.43
C ALA A 152 -19.57 -33.58 6.11
N PRO A 153 -20.31 -34.55 5.53
CA PRO A 153 -21.04 -34.31 4.29
C PRO A 153 -22.17 -33.30 4.51
N ASP A 154 -22.54 -32.58 3.46
CA ASP A 154 -23.79 -31.81 3.43
C ASP A 154 -24.97 -32.72 3.86
N PRO A 155 -25.81 -32.31 4.82
CA PRO A 155 -27.00 -33.06 5.25
C PRO A 155 -28.05 -33.26 4.15
N SER A 156 -28.03 -32.45 3.10
CA SER A 156 -28.97 -32.50 1.98
C SER A 156 -28.29 -32.25 0.63
N PRO A 157 -27.33 -33.11 0.22
CA PRO A 157 -26.50 -32.88 -0.95
C PRO A 157 -27.32 -32.94 -2.25
N ASP A 158 -26.89 -32.20 -3.27
CA ASP A 158 -27.42 -32.39 -4.63
C ASP A 158 -26.80 -33.67 -5.24
N PRO A 159 -27.59 -34.71 -5.56
CA PRO A 159 -27.06 -35.96 -6.10
C PRO A 159 -26.48 -35.82 -7.52
N GLN A 160 -26.76 -34.73 -8.23
CA GLN A 160 -26.26 -34.48 -9.59
C GLN A 160 -25.11 -33.46 -9.62
N GLY A 161 -24.80 -32.84 -8.50
CA GLY A 161 -23.75 -31.82 -8.36
C GLY A 161 -22.48 -32.34 -7.69
N PRO A 162 -21.42 -31.51 -7.64
CA PRO A 162 -20.23 -31.81 -6.85
C PRO A 162 -20.56 -31.81 -5.35
N PRO A 163 -19.78 -32.51 -4.51
CA PRO A 163 -19.96 -32.49 -3.07
C PRO A 163 -19.92 -31.07 -2.49
N THR A 164 -20.90 -30.77 -1.66
CA THR A 164 -21.04 -29.53 -0.90
C THR A 164 -20.78 -29.77 0.58
N PHE A 165 -20.47 -28.70 1.29
CA PHE A 165 -20.23 -28.70 2.73
C PHE A 165 -20.92 -27.48 3.34
N VAL A 166 -21.32 -27.61 4.61
CA VAL A 166 -22.02 -26.55 5.34
C VAL A 166 -21.16 -26.00 6.47
N THR A 167 -21.34 -24.72 6.78
CA THR A 167 -20.63 -24.04 7.86
C THR A 167 -21.26 -24.29 9.23
N GLY A 168 -20.42 -24.42 10.26
CA GLY A 168 -20.82 -24.38 11.66
C GLY A 168 -20.91 -22.97 12.26
N GLU A 169 -20.39 -21.95 11.56
CA GLU A 169 -20.46 -20.53 11.94
C GLU A 169 -21.24 -19.72 10.89
N THR A 170 -21.64 -18.50 11.20
CA THR A 170 -22.25 -17.61 10.20
C THR A 170 -21.18 -17.15 9.21
N HIS A 171 -21.53 -16.99 7.93
CA HIS A 171 -20.61 -16.41 6.94
C HIS A 171 -20.47 -14.89 7.07
N TRP A 172 -21.31 -14.27 7.89
CA TRP A 172 -21.33 -12.82 8.09
C TRP A 172 -20.17 -12.39 8.99
N TRP A 173 -19.80 -11.12 8.88
CA TRP A 173 -18.82 -10.53 9.79
C TRP A 173 -19.58 -9.92 10.98
N ASP A 174 -20.10 -10.77 11.85
CA ASP A 174 -21.06 -10.40 12.90
C ASP A 174 -20.53 -10.53 14.33
N ALA A 175 -19.24 -10.85 14.46
CA ALA A 175 -18.52 -11.08 15.69
C ALA A 175 -19.06 -12.29 16.49
N SER A 176 -19.54 -13.33 15.80
CA SER A 176 -20.07 -14.59 16.36
C SER A 176 -19.06 -15.29 17.29
N GLN A 177 -17.76 -15.13 17.07
CA GLN A 177 -16.74 -15.65 17.98
C GLN A 177 -16.87 -15.07 19.41
N ILE A 178 -17.40 -13.86 19.57
CA ILE A 178 -17.65 -13.25 20.89
C ILE A 178 -19.04 -13.62 21.41
N TYR A 179 -20.06 -13.43 20.57
CA TYR A 179 -21.46 -13.47 20.99
C TYR A 179 -22.06 -14.88 20.99
N GLY A 180 -21.38 -15.82 20.34
CA GLY A 180 -21.84 -17.17 20.08
C GLY A 180 -23.01 -17.24 19.11
N SER A 181 -23.33 -18.47 18.73
CA SER A 181 -24.30 -18.78 17.69
C SER A 181 -25.54 -19.50 18.25
N THR A 182 -25.63 -19.66 19.59
CA THR A 182 -26.76 -20.31 20.28
C THR A 182 -27.43 -19.38 21.30
N PRO A 183 -28.78 -19.42 21.43
CA PRO A 183 -29.50 -18.63 22.42
C PRO A 183 -29.05 -18.91 23.87
N GLU A 184 -28.74 -20.16 24.21
CA GLU A 184 -28.33 -20.56 25.56
C GLU A 184 -26.99 -19.94 25.95
N PHE A 185 -26.00 -19.99 25.05
CA PHE A 185 -24.69 -19.39 25.29
C PHE A 185 -24.80 -17.88 25.42
N CYS A 186 -25.49 -17.23 24.48
CA CYS A 186 -25.68 -15.78 24.50
C CYS A 186 -26.41 -15.29 25.76
N ALA A 187 -27.49 -15.98 26.16
CA ALA A 187 -28.20 -15.66 27.39
C ALA A 187 -27.33 -15.85 28.65
N ALA A 188 -26.50 -16.91 28.69
CA ALA A 188 -25.57 -17.15 29.79
C ALA A 188 -24.47 -16.08 29.86
N LEU A 189 -23.99 -15.59 28.71
CA LEU A 189 -22.96 -14.56 28.58
C LEU A 189 -23.41 -13.17 29.00
N ARG A 190 -24.68 -12.83 28.79
CA ARG A 190 -25.19 -11.50 29.11
C ARG A 190 -25.42 -11.29 30.60
N THR A 191 -25.18 -10.07 31.09
CA THR A 191 -25.49 -9.66 32.46
C THR A 191 -27.00 -9.52 32.68
N GLY A 192 -27.75 -9.21 31.62
CA GLY A 192 -29.15 -8.77 31.70
C GLY A 192 -29.29 -7.34 32.24
N ASP A 193 -28.18 -6.60 32.29
CA ASP A 193 -28.11 -5.24 32.78
C ASP A 193 -27.25 -4.35 31.88
N HIS A 194 -27.85 -3.27 31.38
CA HIS A 194 -27.25 -2.28 30.47
C HIS A 194 -26.63 -2.86 29.19
N GLY A 195 -27.10 -4.02 28.72
CA GLY A 195 -26.65 -4.68 27.50
C GLY A 195 -25.27 -5.33 27.60
N ARG A 196 -24.69 -5.46 28.81
CA ARG A 196 -23.30 -5.88 29.01
C ARG A 196 -23.08 -7.39 28.95
N LEU A 197 -21.84 -7.77 28.66
CA LEU A 197 -21.33 -9.14 28.76
C LEU A 197 -20.65 -9.38 30.12
N LYS A 198 -20.81 -10.58 30.65
CA LYS A 198 -20.12 -11.05 31.85
C LYS A 198 -18.65 -11.33 31.54
N LEU A 199 -17.80 -10.85 32.43
CA LEU A 199 -16.37 -11.13 32.46
C LEU A 199 -16.01 -11.61 33.87
N ASP A 200 -15.17 -12.62 33.97
CA ASP A 200 -14.57 -13.03 35.23
C ASP A 200 -13.37 -12.14 35.61
N GLN A 201 -12.67 -12.51 36.68
CA GLN A 201 -11.52 -11.74 37.20
C GLN A 201 -10.31 -11.72 36.23
N LEU A 202 -10.18 -12.73 35.36
CA LEU A 202 -9.15 -12.80 34.32
C LEU A 202 -9.57 -12.03 33.06
N GLY A 203 -10.81 -11.55 33.01
CA GLY A 203 -11.37 -10.87 31.85
C GLY A 203 -11.76 -11.83 30.73
N LEU A 204 -12.11 -13.07 31.04
CA LEU A 204 -12.69 -14.03 30.09
C LEU A 204 -14.19 -14.24 30.39
N PRO A 205 -14.95 -14.90 29.50
CA PRO A 205 -16.26 -15.41 29.87
C PRO A 205 -16.18 -16.28 31.14
N PRO A 206 -17.19 -16.25 32.03
CA PRO A 206 -17.18 -17.07 33.24
C PRO A 206 -16.99 -18.56 32.91
N VAL A 207 -16.22 -19.27 33.74
CA VAL A 207 -15.83 -20.68 33.48
C VAL A 207 -17.03 -21.61 33.28
N GLU A 208 -18.16 -21.30 33.92
CA GLU A 208 -19.39 -22.09 33.81
C GLU A 208 -19.97 -22.06 32.38
N LEU A 209 -19.56 -21.11 31.54
CA LEU A 209 -20.00 -21.03 30.15
C LEU A 209 -19.31 -22.05 29.25
N GLU A 210 -18.17 -22.62 29.68
CA GLU A 210 -17.44 -23.62 28.89
C GLU A 210 -18.30 -24.87 28.64
N ARG A 211 -19.28 -25.17 29.50
CA ARG A 211 -20.25 -26.27 29.32
C ARG A 211 -21.19 -26.11 28.11
N HIS A 212 -21.29 -24.89 27.57
CA HIS A 212 -22.12 -24.56 26.42
C HIS A 212 -21.31 -24.57 25.11
N LEU A 213 -20.00 -24.80 25.16
CA LEU A 213 -19.11 -24.82 24.01
C LEU A 213 -18.90 -26.24 23.49
N ASP A 214 -18.89 -26.40 22.16
CA ASP A 214 -18.44 -27.65 21.53
C ASP A 214 -16.90 -27.67 21.44
N LEU A 215 -16.28 -28.31 22.43
CA LEU A 215 -14.83 -28.46 22.50
C LEU A 215 -14.25 -29.44 21.45
N THR A 216 -15.11 -30.16 20.71
CA THR A 216 -14.67 -30.99 19.58
C THR A 216 -14.59 -30.19 18.26
N GLY A 217 -15.30 -29.05 18.22
CA GLY A 217 -15.38 -28.10 17.11
C GLY A 217 -14.35 -26.96 17.18
N ALA A 218 -14.72 -25.79 16.64
CA ALA A 218 -13.85 -24.62 16.56
C ALA A 218 -13.41 -24.10 17.95
N ALA A 219 -14.31 -24.13 18.93
CA ALA A 219 -14.03 -23.71 20.32
C ALA A 219 -12.94 -24.57 20.99
N GLY A 220 -12.73 -25.82 20.55
CA GLY A 220 -11.64 -26.66 21.02
C GLY A 220 -10.24 -26.21 20.60
N ASN A 221 -10.14 -25.36 19.57
CA ASN A 221 -8.85 -24.86 19.05
C ASN A 221 -8.51 -23.47 19.63
N PHE A 222 -8.81 -23.26 20.93
CA PHE A 222 -8.57 -22.01 21.64
C PHE A 222 -7.16 -21.97 22.26
N TRP A 223 -6.57 -20.78 22.34
CA TRP A 223 -5.24 -20.56 22.95
C TRP A 223 -5.09 -19.11 23.47
N VAL A 224 -4.01 -18.81 24.17
CA VAL A 224 -3.78 -17.51 24.83
C VAL A 224 -3.94 -16.32 23.88
N GLY A 225 -3.50 -16.42 22.62
CA GLY A 225 -3.68 -15.35 21.63
C GLY A 225 -5.15 -15.01 21.35
N LEU A 226 -6.03 -16.01 21.30
CA LEU A 226 -7.48 -15.78 21.20
C LEU A 226 -8.04 -15.23 22.51
N ALA A 227 -7.59 -15.75 23.65
CA ALA A 227 -8.04 -15.31 24.97
C ALA A 227 -7.88 -13.80 25.19
N ILE A 228 -6.72 -13.25 24.85
CA ILE A 228 -6.47 -11.81 25.00
C ILE A 228 -7.37 -10.96 24.08
N LEU A 229 -7.64 -11.42 22.85
CA LEU A 229 -8.51 -10.71 21.91
C LEU A 229 -10.00 -10.79 22.29
N HIS A 230 -10.48 -11.95 22.75
CA HIS A 230 -11.82 -12.07 23.32
C HIS A 230 -11.98 -11.13 24.52
N SER A 231 -11.01 -11.11 25.45
CA SER A 231 -11.03 -10.18 26.58
C SER A 231 -11.12 -8.72 26.14
N LEU A 232 -10.30 -8.33 25.16
CA LEU A 232 -10.26 -6.97 24.63
C LEU A 232 -11.60 -6.54 24.03
N PHE A 233 -12.19 -7.36 23.15
CA PHE A 233 -13.42 -6.97 22.46
C PHE A 233 -14.70 -7.18 23.27
N MET A 234 -14.68 -8.01 24.32
CA MET A 234 -15.76 -8.04 25.32
C MET A 234 -15.75 -6.79 26.21
N ARG A 235 -14.56 -6.34 26.64
CA ARG A 235 -14.41 -5.05 27.33
C ARG A 235 -14.83 -3.89 26.41
N GLU A 236 -14.50 -3.97 25.14
CA GLU A 236 -14.91 -2.99 24.13
C GLU A 236 -16.42 -2.92 23.96
N HIS A 237 -17.10 -4.07 23.85
CA HIS A 237 -18.55 -4.12 23.83
C HIS A 237 -19.17 -3.46 25.07
N ASN A 238 -18.65 -3.77 26.26
CA ASN A 238 -19.15 -3.16 27.50
C ASN A 238 -18.95 -1.64 27.54
N ALA A 239 -17.81 -1.14 27.04
CA ALA A 239 -17.56 0.29 26.93
C ALA A 239 -18.49 0.98 25.92
N ILE A 240 -18.83 0.30 24.82
CA ILE A 240 -19.84 0.76 23.86
C ILE A 240 -21.22 0.82 24.54
N CYS A 241 -21.62 -0.21 25.27
CA CYS A 241 -22.88 -0.24 26.03
C CYS A 241 -22.98 0.96 26.98
N ASP A 242 -21.93 1.22 27.77
CA ASP A 242 -21.88 2.35 28.69
C ASP A 242 -22.02 3.69 27.95
N ARG A 243 -21.34 3.85 26.81
CA ARG A 243 -21.44 5.05 25.97
C ARG A 243 -22.84 5.25 25.41
N LEU A 244 -23.47 4.18 24.92
CA LEU A 244 -24.81 4.21 24.36
C LEU A 244 -25.85 4.52 25.45
N ALA A 245 -25.75 3.90 26.62
CA ALA A 245 -26.63 4.16 27.75
C ALA A 245 -26.55 5.62 28.24
N GLN A 246 -25.36 6.23 28.20
CA GLN A 246 -25.18 7.65 28.52
C GLN A 246 -25.83 8.58 27.48
N CYS A 247 -25.72 8.25 26.19
CA CYS A 247 -26.28 9.06 25.10
C CYS A 247 -27.78 8.86 24.90
N TYR A 248 -28.28 7.66 25.19
CA TYR A 248 -29.65 7.23 24.94
C TYR A 248 -30.22 6.51 26.17
N PRO A 249 -30.51 7.22 27.28
CA PRO A 249 -30.94 6.62 28.54
C PRO A 249 -32.26 5.84 28.47
N GLN A 250 -33.02 6.00 27.38
CA GLN A 250 -34.28 5.30 27.13
C GLN A 250 -34.11 3.88 26.58
N LEU A 251 -32.92 3.50 26.09
CA LEU A 251 -32.69 2.17 25.54
C LEU A 251 -32.63 1.13 26.66
N GLY A 252 -33.41 0.05 26.51
CA GLY A 252 -33.36 -1.09 27.42
C GLY A 252 -32.14 -1.98 27.22
N ASP A 253 -31.97 -2.98 28.10
CA ASP A 253 -30.86 -3.94 28.05
C ASP A 253 -30.68 -4.60 26.67
N GLN A 254 -31.77 -5.13 26.09
CA GLN A 254 -31.74 -5.77 24.77
C GLN A 254 -31.34 -4.80 23.66
N GLU A 255 -31.89 -3.59 23.66
CA GLU A 255 -31.60 -2.60 22.63
C GLU A 255 -30.13 -2.14 22.71
N LEU A 256 -29.61 -1.93 23.92
CA LEU A 256 -28.20 -1.60 24.13
C LEU A 256 -27.29 -2.73 23.63
N TYR A 257 -27.60 -3.98 23.98
CA TYR A 257 -26.86 -5.15 23.49
C TYR A 257 -26.85 -5.24 21.96
N ASP A 258 -28.01 -5.13 21.33
CA ASP A 258 -28.18 -5.22 19.87
C ASP A 258 -27.35 -4.14 19.15
N LYS A 259 -27.41 -2.89 19.63
CA LYS A 259 -26.65 -1.77 19.06
C LYS A 259 -25.16 -1.91 19.34
N ALA A 260 -24.76 -2.35 20.53
CA ALA A 260 -23.36 -2.54 20.85
C ALA A 260 -22.72 -3.69 20.05
N ARG A 261 -23.45 -4.78 19.77
CA ARG A 261 -22.98 -5.85 18.86
C ARG A 261 -22.77 -5.32 17.44
N LEU A 262 -23.69 -4.51 16.91
CA LEU A 262 -23.53 -3.87 15.61
C LEU A 262 -22.27 -3.00 15.56
N VAL A 263 -22.10 -2.11 16.55
CA VAL A 263 -20.94 -1.21 16.63
C VAL A 263 -19.63 -1.99 16.77
N ASN A 264 -19.59 -3.02 17.64
CA ASN A 264 -18.37 -3.79 17.88
C ASN A 264 -17.98 -4.64 16.66
N SER A 265 -18.93 -5.33 16.01
CA SER A 265 -18.68 -6.07 14.76
C SER A 265 -18.17 -5.15 13.64
N ALA A 266 -18.73 -3.94 13.51
CA ALA A 266 -18.24 -2.96 12.55
C ALA A 266 -16.86 -2.40 12.89
N LEU A 267 -16.52 -2.23 14.17
CA LEU A 267 -15.19 -1.81 14.59
C LEU A 267 -14.15 -2.90 14.30
N ILE A 268 -14.46 -4.17 14.58
CA ILE A 268 -13.61 -5.33 14.23
C ILE A 268 -13.37 -5.37 12.72
N ALA A 269 -14.45 -5.29 11.91
CA ALA A 269 -14.35 -5.27 10.46
C ALA A 269 -13.51 -4.09 9.92
N LYS A 270 -13.64 -2.92 10.56
CA LYS A 270 -12.82 -1.73 10.25
C LYS A 270 -11.35 -2.02 10.53
N ILE A 271 -11.02 -2.45 11.75
CA ILE A 271 -9.64 -2.74 12.17
C ILE A 271 -9.00 -3.75 11.23
N HIS A 272 -9.70 -4.83 10.89
CA HIS A 272 -9.20 -5.80 9.94
C HIS A 272 -8.91 -5.19 8.57
N THR A 273 -9.83 -4.35 8.08
CA THR A 273 -9.75 -3.73 6.76
C THR A 273 -8.63 -2.70 6.68
N ILE A 274 -8.46 -1.82 7.68
CA ILE A 274 -7.57 -0.66 7.58
C ILE A 274 -6.31 -0.72 8.44
N ASP A 275 -6.21 -1.69 9.36
CA ASP A 275 -5.01 -1.93 10.18
C ASP A 275 -4.39 -3.31 9.86
N TRP A 276 -5.09 -4.42 10.08
CA TRP A 276 -4.52 -5.77 9.91
C TRP A 276 -4.12 -6.06 8.46
N THR A 277 -5.04 -5.85 7.50
CA THR A 277 -4.76 -6.15 6.09
C THR A 277 -3.59 -5.29 5.57
N PRO A 278 -3.55 -3.96 5.82
CA PRO A 278 -2.39 -3.14 5.48
C PRO A 278 -1.06 -3.55 6.15
N ALA A 279 -1.09 -4.25 7.28
CA ALA A 279 0.12 -4.77 7.91
C ALA A 279 0.66 -6.01 7.18
N ILE A 280 -0.20 -6.97 6.83
CA ILE A 280 0.22 -8.21 6.15
C ILE A 280 0.46 -8.02 4.66
N ILE A 281 -0.14 -7.03 4.01
CA ILE A 281 0.16 -6.62 2.63
C ILE A 281 0.59 -5.15 2.59
N ALA A 282 1.72 -4.86 3.23
CA ALA A 282 2.35 -3.54 3.41
C ALA A 282 2.95 -2.91 2.13
N HIS A 283 2.34 -3.17 0.97
CA HIS A 283 2.68 -2.48 -0.27
C HIS A 283 1.84 -1.19 -0.38
N PRO A 284 2.43 -0.03 -0.78
CA PRO A 284 1.72 1.26 -0.78
C PRO A 284 0.39 1.26 -1.55
N THR A 285 0.31 0.47 -2.63
CA THR A 285 -0.93 0.35 -3.42
C THR A 285 -2.02 -0.40 -2.67
N THR A 286 -1.70 -1.52 -2.01
CA THR A 286 -2.69 -2.32 -1.29
C THR A 286 -3.14 -1.64 0.00
N VAL A 287 -2.22 -0.98 0.72
CA VAL A 287 -2.55 -0.11 1.86
C VAL A 287 -3.57 0.95 1.45
N LEU A 288 -3.32 1.64 0.33
CA LEU A 288 -4.26 2.64 -0.20
C LEU A 288 -5.58 2.01 -0.67
N ALA A 289 -5.53 0.84 -1.33
CA ALA A 289 -6.73 0.14 -1.81
C ALA A 289 -7.65 -0.31 -0.66
N MET A 290 -7.07 -0.83 0.43
CA MET A 290 -7.82 -1.24 1.61
C MET A 290 -8.47 -0.06 2.32
N ARG A 291 -7.74 1.07 2.45
CA ARG A 291 -8.34 2.32 2.94
C ARG A 291 -9.44 2.85 2.00
N ALA A 292 -9.30 2.66 0.69
CA ALA A 292 -10.33 3.03 -0.28
C ALA A 292 -11.56 2.11 -0.22
N ASN A 293 -11.43 0.83 0.13
CA ASN A 293 -12.60 -0.03 0.38
C ASN A 293 -13.46 0.53 1.53
N TRP A 294 -12.84 1.07 2.59
CA TRP A 294 -13.57 1.61 3.73
C TRP A 294 -14.01 3.07 3.55
N PHE A 295 -13.16 3.95 3.02
CA PHE A 295 -13.42 5.39 2.96
C PHE A 295 -13.63 5.93 1.54
N GLY A 296 -13.44 5.10 0.52
CA GLY A 296 -13.41 5.51 -0.88
C GLY A 296 -12.12 6.24 -1.24
N VAL A 297 -11.94 6.52 -2.53
CA VAL A 297 -10.78 7.30 -3.01
C VAL A 297 -10.80 8.75 -2.52
N LEU A 298 -11.96 9.27 -2.10
CA LEU A 298 -12.07 10.59 -1.46
C LEU A 298 -11.52 10.58 -0.02
N GLY A 299 -11.46 9.41 0.61
CA GLY A 299 -10.77 9.18 1.88
C GLY A 299 -11.52 9.62 3.13
N GLU A 300 -10.95 9.25 4.28
CA GLU A 300 -11.57 9.39 5.60
C GLU A 300 -11.90 10.84 5.97
N ARG A 301 -11.02 11.79 5.67
CA ARG A 301 -11.23 13.21 5.99
C ARG A 301 -12.44 13.78 5.27
N PHE A 302 -12.63 13.39 4.00
CA PHE A 302 -13.80 13.77 3.24
C PHE A 302 -15.07 13.19 3.86
N ARG A 303 -15.06 11.89 4.15
CA ARG A 303 -16.18 11.18 4.77
C ARG A 303 -16.58 11.79 6.12
N ARG A 304 -15.62 12.11 6.99
CA ARG A 304 -15.87 12.76 8.28
C ARG A 304 -16.45 14.18 8.14
N ARG A 305 -16.04 14.94 7.12
CA ARG A 305 -16.48 16.33 6.94
C ARG A 305 -17.84 16.46 6.25
N PHE A 306 -18.11 15.64 5.24
CA PHE A 306 -19.26 15.81 4.36
C PHE A 306 -20.26 14.65 4.43
N GLY A 307 -19.97 13.61 5.20
CA GLY A 307 -20.75 12.38 5.18
C GLY A 307 -20.71 11.70 3.80
N ARG A 308 -21.68 10.83 3.53
CA ARG A 308 -21.89 10.22 2.22
C ARG A 308 -22.80 11.11 1.36
N ILE A 309 -22.35 11.43 0.16
CA ILE A 309 -23.05 12.28 -0.83
C ILE A 309 -23.29 11.56 -2.17
N THR A 310 -22.70 10.36 -2.36
CA THR A 310 -22.90 9.51 -3.54
C THR A 310 -22.96 8.05 -3.14
N ASP A 311 -23.74 7.26 -3.89
CA ASP A 311 -23.86 5.82 -3.69
C ASP A 311 -22.65 5.03 -4.18
N SER A 312 -21.70 5.66 -4.87
CA SER A 312 -20.50 4.99 -5.40
C SER A 312 -19.57 4.45 -4.31
N GLU A 313 -19.43 3.12 -4.23
CA GLU A 313 -18.44 2.46 -3.34
C GLU A 313 -16.99 2.87 -3.68
N VAL A 314 -16.69 3.20 -4.94
CA VAL A 314 -15.35 3.59 -5.36
C VAL A 314 -15.00 4.98 -4.81
N LEU A 315 -15.95 5.93 -4.86
CA LEU A 315 -15.71 7.31 -4.43
C LEU A 315 -15.71 7.45 -2.90
N GLN A 316 -16.63 6.81 -2.19
CA GLN A 316 -16.83 7.01 -0.75
C GLN A 316 -16.77 5.75 0.12
N GLY A 317 -16.36 4.62 -0.46
CA GLY A 317 -16.18 3.37 0.26
C GLY A 317 -17.45 2.55 0.29
N ILE A 318 -17.29 1.27 0.64
CA ILE A 318 -18.37 0.31 0.79
C ILE A 318 -19.28 0.68 1.97
N PRO A 319 -18.77 1.09 3.16
CA PRO A 319 -19.69 1.29 4.26
C PRO A 319 -20.67 2.44 4.00
N GLY A 320 -21.98 2.17 4.07
CA GLY A 320 -23.06 3.08 3.68
C GLY A 320 -23.43 3.07 2.19
N SER A 321 -22.84 2.22 1.35
CA SER A 321 -23.25 2.06 -0.06
C SER A 321 -24.55 1.25 -0.18
N PRO A 322 -25.14 1.11 -1.38
CA PRO A 322 -26.10 0.04 -1.65
C PRO A 322 -25.46 -1.33 -1.40
N THR A 323 -26.28 -2.29 -0.94
CA THR A 323 -25.90 -3.70 -0.82
C THR A 323 -25.80 -4.31 -2.22
N ASP A 324 -24.73 -5.06 -2.49
CA ASP A 324 -24.54 -5.73 -3.79
C ASP A 324 -23.91 -7.11 -3.60
N HIS A 325 -24.60 -8.13 -4.10
CA HIS A 325 -24.12 -9.52 -4.13
C HIS A 325 -23.45 -9.87 -5.47
N HIS A 326 -23.39 -8.94 -6.43
CA HIS A 326 -22.78 -9.11 -7.74
C HIS A 326 -23.34 -10.30 -8.54
N GLY A 327 -24.65 -10.53 -8.42
CA GLY A 327 -25.38 -11.56 -9.18
C GLY A 327 -25.36 -12.97 -8.58
N VAL A 328 -24.69 -13.20 -7.46
CA VAL A 328 -24.58 -14.51 -6.78
C VAL A 328 -24.88 -14.33 -5.31
N PRO A 329 -25.69 -15.17 -4.63
CA PRO A 329 -25.91 -15.09 -3.18
C PRO A 329 -24.60 -15.05 -2.39
N TYR A 330 -24.61 -14.35 -1.25
CA TYR A 330 -23.44 -14.26 -0.40
C TYR A 330 -23.18 -15.56 0.35
N SER A 331 -21.95 -16.04 0.23
CA SER A 331 -21.36 -17.08 1.06
C SER A 331 -19.85 -16.87 1.08
N LEU A 332 -19.19 -17.38 2.13
CA LEU A 332 -17.77 -17.67 2.06
C LEU A 332 -17.57 -18.97 1.27
N THR A 333 -16.38 -19.14 0.73
CA THR A 333 -16.08 -20.18 -0.27
C THR A 333 -15.05 -21.17 0.24
N GLU A 334 -15.03 -22.37 -0.32
CA GLU A 334 -14.01 -23.37 0.02
C GLU A 334 -12.59 -22.90 -0.33
N GLU A 335 -12.45 -22.12 -1.41
CA GLU A 335 -11.16 -21.52 -1.79
C GLU A 335 -10.73 -20.44 -0.80
N PHE A 336 -11.68 -19.69 -0.22
CA PHE A 336 -11.40 -18.76 0.87
C PHE A 336 -10.88 -19.48 2.11
N VAL A 337 -11.48 -20.61 2.48
CA VAL A 337 -10.99 -21.47 3.57
C VAL A 337 -9.57 -21.97 3.28
N ALA A 338 -9.30 -22.42 2.06
CA ALA A 338 -7.99 -22.95 1.68
C ALA A 338 -6.86 -21.90 1.74
N VAL A 339 -7.09 -20.66 1.28
CA VAL A 339 -6.05 -19.62 1.30
C VAL A 339 -5.82 -18.99 2.67
N TYR A 340 -6.73 -19.20 3.63
CA TYR A 340 -6.61 -18.75 5.02
C TYR A 340 -5.95 -19.78 5.95
N ARG A 341 -5.46 -20.90 5.42
CA ARG A 341 -4.62 -21.86 6.16
C ARG A 341 -3.25 -21.24 6.42
N MET A 342 -3.16 -20.45 7.49
CA MET A 342 -2.00 -19.62 7.83
C MET A 342 -1.30 -20.08 9.12
N HIS A 343 -1.36 -21.38 9.42
CA HIS A 343 -0.76 -21.98 10.62
C HIS A 343 0.75 -21.73 10.81
N PRO A 344 1.60 -21.53 9.78
CA PRO A 344 3.00 -21.13 9.97
C PRO A 344 3.18 -19.83 10.76
N LEU A 345 2.16 -18.99 10.89
CA LEU A 345 2.22 -17.78 11.70
C LEU A 345 2.47 -18.06 13.19
N ILE A 346 2.13 -19.25 13.71
CA ILE A 346 2.27 -19.62 15.12
C ILE A 346 3.73 -20.00 15.44
N PRO A 347 4.40 -19.37 16.42
CA PRO A 347 5.70 -19.82 16.93
C PRO A 347 5.62 -21.15 17.67
N ASP A 348 6.74 -21.87 17.79
CA ASP A 348 6.84 -23.06 18.66
C ASP A 348 7.00 -22.64 20.13
N THR A 349 7.88 -21.67 20.39
CA THR A 349 8.21 -21.14 21.72
C THR A 349 7.83 -19.66 21.83
N PHE A 350 7.32 -19.25 23.01
CA PHE A 350 6.85 -17.91 23.29
C PHE A 350 7.61 -17.30 24.47
N LEU A 351 8.16 -16.11 24.26
CA LEU A 351 8.84 -15.32 25.30
C LEU A 351 7.92 -14.20 25.77
N PHE A 352 7.58 -14.22 27.06
CA PHE A 352 6.77 -13.19 27.69
C PHE A 352 7.66 -12.20 28.42
N ARG A 353 7.37 -10.91 28.26
CA ARG A 353 8.19 -9.79 28.74
C ARG A 353 7.40 -8.87 29.66
N SER A 354 8.10 -8.36 30.66
CA SER A 354 7.63 -7.27 31.51
C SER A 354 7.54 -5.97 30.70
N LEU A 355 6.41 -5.29 30.81
CA LEU A 355 6.20 -3.98 30.19
C LEU A 355 7.01 -2.87 30.90
N ALA A 356 7.50 -3.13 32.12
CA ALA A 356 8.23 -2.14 32.91
C ALA A 356 9.68 -1.95 32.44
N ASP A 357 10.35 -3.05 32.04
CA ASP A 357 11.80 -3.10 31.84
C ASP A 357 12.25 -4.06 30.71
N ASP A 358 11.31 -4.59 29.93
CA ASP A 358 11.53 -5.51 28.80
C ASP A 358 12.16 -6.87 29.14
N CYS A 359 12.33 -7.18 30.43
CA CYS A 359 12.91 -8.45 30.87
C CYS A 359 11.95 -9.61 30.60
N VAL A 360 12.49 -10.76 30.20
CA VAL A 360 11.71 -11.99 30.04
C VAL A 360 11.23 -12.46 31.42
N VAL A 361 9.92 -12.62 31.57
CA VAL A 361 9.28 -13.05 32.82
C VAL A 361 8.80 -14.49 32.78
N ALA A 362 8.54 -15.02 31.59
CA ALA A 362 8.17 -16.41 31.37
C ALA A 362 8.53 -16.86 29.95
N GLU A 363 8.74 -18.16 29.80
CA GLU A 363 8.96 -18.84 28.53
C GLU A 363 8.08 -20.08 28.53
N HIS A 364 7.29 -20.24 27.47
CA HIS A 364 6.33 -21.32 27.33
C HIS A 364 6.36 -21.88 25.91
N GLU A 365 6.13 -23.18 25.79
CA GLU A 365 5.89 -23.82 24.50
C GLU A 365 4.42 -23.63 24.08
N PHE A 366 4.12 -23.75 22.78
CA PHE A 366 2.73 -23.58 22.31
C PHE A 366 1.72 -24.48 23.05
N SER A 367 2.12 -25.70 23.43
CA SER A 367 1.28 -26.63 24.20
C SER A 367 0.78 -26.04 25.52
N ASP A 368 1.62 -25.25 26.19
CA ASP A 368 1.32 -24.61 27.48
C ASP A 368 0.42 -23.38 27.33
N LEU A 369 0.11 -22.98 26.09
CA LEU A 369 -0.75 -21.84 25.77
C LEU A 369 -2.12 -22.26 25.21
N THR A 370 -2.37 -23.56 25.07
CA THR A 370 -3.65 -24.10 24.57
C THR A 370 -4.76 -24.02 25.61
N LEU A 371 -6.02 -24.26 25.19
CA LEU A 371 -7.24 -24.10 25.98
C LEU A 371 -7.12 -24.56 27.45
N ARG A 372 -6.52 -25.73 27.72
CA ARG A 372 -6.37 -26.30 29.08
C ARG A 372 -5.55 -25.41 30.04
N HIS A 373 -4.64 -24.60 29.51
CA HIS A 373 -3.70 -23.78 30.27
C HIS A 373 -3.96 -22.28 30.17
N VAL A 374 -4.87 -21.82 29.29
CA VAL A 374 -5.13 -20.40 29.05
C VAL A 374 -5.37 -19.63 30.35
N ARG A 375 -6.25 -20.12 31.22
CA ARG A 375 -6.58 -19.43 32.48
C ARG A 375 -5.39 -19.37 33.43
N GLU A 376 -4.61 -20.45 33.50
CA GLU A 376 -3.38 -20.51 34.30
C GLU A 376 -2.36 -19.47 33.81
N ARG A 377 -2.18 -19.34 32.49
CA ARG A 377 -1.24 -18.37 31.90
C ARG A 377 -1.69 -16.92 32.07
N LEU A 378 -3.00 -16.66 32.04
CA LEU A 378 -3.56 -15.32 32.30
C LEU A 378 -3.50 -14.94 33.79
N ASP A 379 -3.47 -15.90 34.71
CA ASP A 379 -3.23 -15.67 36.14
C ASP A 379 -1.74 -15.44 36.43
N GLU A 380 -0.86 -16.17 35.74
CA GLU A 380 0.60 -16.02 35.84
C GLU A 380 1.10 -14.68 35.28
N ILE A 381 0.61 -14.29 34.09
CA ILE A 381 1.16 -13.16 33.33
C ILE A 381 0.08 -12.08 33.16
N PRO A 382 0.29 -10.86 33.69
CA PRO A 382 -0.67 -9.78 33.55
C PRO A 382 -1.03 -9.51 32.09
N MET A 383 -2.31 -9.25 31.82
CA MET A 383 -2.83 -9.03 30.45
C MET A 383 -2.04 -7.97 29.65
N ALA A 384 -1.60 -6.89 30.29
CA ALA A 384 -0.77 -5.88 29.64
C ALA A 384 0.61 -6.41 29.21
N HIS A 385 1.21 -7.31 30.00
CA HIS A 385 2.45 -8.00 29.62
C HIS A 385 2.22 -8.96 28.45
N LEU A 386 1.07 -9.67 28.42
CA LEU A 386 0.70 -10.53 27.28
C LEU A 386 0.61 -9.72 25.98
N PHE A 387 -0.16 -8.62 25.96
CA PHE A 387 -0.26 -7.74 24.79
C PHE A 387 1.09 -7.17 24.37
N TYR A 388 1.89 -6.70 25.33
CA TYR A 388 3.23 -6.19 25.06
C TYR A 388 4.15 -7.25 24.43
N SER A 389 4.13 -8.47 24.98
CA SER A 389 4.92 -9.59 24.48
C SER A 389 4.52 -9.97 23.05
N PHE A 390 3.22 -10.06 22.78
CA PHE A 390 2.72 -10.31 21.43
C PHE A 390 3.03 -9.17 20.47
N GLY A 391 3.02 -7.91 20.93
CA GLY A 391 3.43 -6.75 20.16
C GLY A 391 4.94 -6.72 19.84
N ARG A 392 5.77 -7.36 20.67
CA ARG A 392 7.24 -7.46 20.51
C ARG A 392 7.71 -8.67 19.74
N ALA A 393 6.97 -9.78 19.80
CA ALA A 393 7.29 -11.02 19.10
C ALA A 393 6.86 -10.96 17.63
N HIS A 394 7.53 -11.74 16.79
CA HIS A 394 7.15 -11.92 15.38
C HIS A 394 6.38 -13.23 15.20
N PRO A 395 5.38 -13.28 14.32
CA PRO A 395 4.82 -14.55 13.87
C PRO A 395 5.77 -15.21 12.85
N GLY A 396 5.55 -16.48 12.52
CA GLY A 396 6.31 -17.15 11.46
C GLY A 396 5.90 -16.69 10.06
N ALA A 397 6.81 -16.72 9.10
CA ALA A 397 6.54 -16.47 7.68
C ALA A 397 5.72 -17.60 7.04
N LEU A 398 4.81 -17.27 6.11
CA LEU A 398 4.01 -18.23 5.36
C LEU A 398 4.83 -18.86 4.21
N THR A 399 5.78 -19.71 4.55
CA THR A 399 6.72 -20.36 3.62
C THR A 399 6.78 -21.87 3.86
N LEU A 400 7.37 -22.60 2.91
CA LEU A 400 7.77 -23.99 3.16
C LEU A 400 8.75 -24.06 4.33
N HIS A 401 8.81 -25.22 4.98
CA HIS A 401 9.68 -25.49 6.12
C HIS A 401 9.51 -24.51 7.30
N ASN A 402 8.27 -24.08 7.55
CA ASN A 402 7.97 -23.18 8.65
C ASN A 402 6.64 -23.48 9.37
N PHE A 403 6.03 -24.65 9.14
CA PHE A 403 4.84 -25.11 9.85
C PHE A 403 5.22 -25.61 11.25
N PRO A 404 4.52 -25.20 12.33
CA PRO A 404 4.97 -25.45 13.70
C PRO A 404 4.97 -26.95 14.03
N ARG A 405 6.03 -27.44 14.69
CA ARG A 405 6.17 -28.88 14.94
C ARG A 405 5.10 -29.41 15.90
N GLN A 406 4.73 -28.62 16.90
CA GLN A 406 3.67 -28.93 17.85
C GLN A 406 2.31 -29.09 17.16
N LEU A 407 2.07 -28.40 16.04
CA LEU A 407 0.84 -28.56 15.25
C LEU A 407 0.83 -29.82 14.37
N GLN A 408 1.99 -30.44 14.12
CA GLN A 408 2.11 -31.74 13.43
C GLN A 408 1.97 -32.94 14.37
N HIS A 409 1.89 -32.69 15.67
CA HIS A 409 1.66 -33.64 16.75
C HIS A 409 0.84 -32.96 17.86
N PHE A 410 -0.34 -32.48 17.49
CA PHE A 410 -1.18 -31.66 18.36
C PHE A 410 -2.17 -32.52 19.14
N GLU A 411 -2.10 -32.47 20.48
CA GLU A 411 -3.10 -33.08 21.35
C GLU A 411 -4.27 -32.11 21.55
N ARG A 412 -5.47 -32.52 21.16
CA ARG A 412 -6.70 -31.76 21.34
C ARG A 412 -7.24 -31.89 22.77
N PRO A 413 -8.14 -30.98 23.20
CA PRO A 413 -8.77 -31.07 24.51
C PRO A 413 -9.49 -32.39 24.79
N ASP A 414 -10.00 -33.07 23.77
CA ASP A 414 -10.64 -34.40 23.86
C ASP A 414 -9.64 -35.57 23.94
N GLY A 415 -8.33 -35.30 23.95
CA GLY A 415 -7.26 -36.31 23.98
C GLY A 415 -6.93 -36.90 22.61
N SER A 416 -7.61 -36.47 21.54
CA SER A 416 -7.27 -36.91 20.18
C SER A 416 -5.98 -36.25 19.69
N LEU A 417 -5.17 -37.00 18.95
CA LEU A 417 -3.93 -36.52 18.37
C LEU A 417 -4.12 -36.22 16.88
N ILE A 418 -3.66 -35.06 16.40
CA ILE A 418 -3.79 -34.63 15.01
C ILE A 418 -2.48 -34.08 14.43
N ASP A 419 -2.15 -34.51 13.20
CA ASP A 419 -1.19 -33.81 12.35
C ASP A 419 -2.00 -32.80 11.53
N LEU A 420 -1.97 -31.54 11.96
CA LEU A 420 -2.78 -30.49 11.33
C LEU A 420 -2.30 -30.18 9.91
N ALA A 421 -1.00 -30.28 9.63
CA ALA A 421 -0.47 -30.06 8.30
C ALA A 421 -0.95 -31.14 7.31
N ALA A 422 -0.86 -32.43 7.70
CA ALA A 422 -1.38 -33.52 6.89
C ALA A 422 -2.90 -33.44 6.71
N THR A 423 -3.62 -33.07 7.77
CA THR A 423 -5.08 -32.87 7.73
C THR A 423 -5.46 -31.74 6.78
N ASP A 424 -4.75 -30.63 6.82
CA ASP A 424 -5.01 -29.46 5.97
C ASP A 424 -4.83 -29.77 4.48
N ILE A 425 -3.74 -30.48 4.12
CA ILE A 425 -3.53 -30.97 2.75
C ILE A 425 -4.72 -31.83 2.31
N LEU A 426 -5.07 -32.83 3.11
CA LEU A 426 -6.14 -33.76 2.76
C LEU A 426 -7.51 -33.09 2.68
N ARG A 427 -7.80 -32.11 3.54
CA ARG A 427 -9.06 -31.35 3.53
C ARG A 427 -9.23 -30.51 2.28
N VAL A 428 -8.16 -29.90 1.78
CA VAL A 428 -8.21 -29.13 0.51
C VAL A 428 -8.55 -30.07 -0.64
N ARG A 429 -7.90 -31.24 -0.71
CA ARG A 429 -8.18 -32.27 -1.73
C ARG A 429 -9.60 -32.85 -1.61
N GLU A 430 -9.99 -33.27 -0.41
CA GLU A 430 -11.29 -33.91 -0.11
C GLU A 430 -12.48 -33.00 -0.46
N ARG A 431 -12.31 -31.69 -0.32
CA ARG A 431 -13.37 -30.71 -0.63
C ARG A 431 -13.39 -30.26 -2.09
N GLY A 432 -12.56 -30.89 -2.93
CA GLY A 432 -12.51 -30.59 -4.37
C GLY A 432 -12.02 -29.17 -4.67
N VAL A 433 -11.13 -28.61 -3.84
CA VAL A 433 -10.46 -27.36 -4.20
C VAL A 433 -9.33 -27.70 -5.18
N PRO A 434 -9.25 -27.05 -6.36
CA PRO A 434 -8.22 -27.36 -7.35
C PRO A 434 -6.79 -27.24 -6.81
N ARG A 435 -5.91 -28.10 -7.31
CA ARG A 435 -4.46 -28.05 -7.04
C ARG A 435 -3.84 -26.76 -7.61
N TYR A 436 -2.61 -26.44 -7.19
CA TYR A 436 -2.04 -25.10 -7.34
C TYR A 436 -2.07 -24.54 -8.78
N ASN A 437 -1.64 -25.32 -9.77
CA ASN A 437 -1.57 -24.83 -11.15
C ASN A 437 -2.96 -24.60 -11.77
N GLU A 438 -3.90 -25.51 -11.54
CA GLU A 438 -5.26 -25.35 -12.03
C GLU A 438 -5.96 -24.18 -11.33
N PHE A 439 -5.74 -24.03 -10.03
CA PHE A 439 -6.21 -22.87 -9.27
C PHE A 439 -5.71 -21.55 -9.86
N ARG A 440 -4.44 -21.48 -10.28
CA ARG A 440 -3.88 -20.31 -10.97
C ARG A 440 -4.56 -20.06 -12.32
N ARG A 441 -4.77 -21.09 -13.14
CA ARG A 441 -5.48 -20.95 -14.43
C ARG A 441 -6.87 -20.35 -14.24
N LEU A 442 -7.62 -20.87 -13.27
CA LEU A 442 -9.00 -20.45 -12.97
C LEU A 442 -9.08 -19.03 -12.40
N LEU A 443 -7.97 -18.54 -11.82
CA LEU A 443 -7.80 -17.14 -11.40
C LEU A 443 -7.12 -16.26 -12.46
N ARG A 444 -6.93 -16.77 -13.69
CA ARG A 444 -6.30 -16.08 -14.83
C ARG A 444 -4.84 -15.67 -14.56
N LEU A 445 -4.16 -16.42 -13.70
CA LEU A 445 -2.73 -16.34 -13.49
C LEU A 445 -2.00 -17.29 -14.44
N LYS A 446 -0.75 -16.96 -14.78
CA LYS A 446 0.10 -17.85 -15.56
C LYS A 446 0.42 -19.11 -14.72
N PRO A 447 0.07 -20.33 -15.15
CA PRO A 447 0.53 -21.54 -14.47
C PRO A 447 2.05 -21.65 -14.57
N VAL A 448 2.67 -22.30 -13.59
CA VAL A 448 4.12 -22.54 -13.62
C VAL A 448 4.41 -23.79 -14.44
N SER A 449 5.48 -23.76 -15.23
CA SER A 449 5.84 -24.87 -16.15
C SER A 449 6.85 -25.86 -15.56
N SER A 450 7.46 -25.52 -14.42
CA SER A 450 8.45 -26.33 -13.74
C SER A 450 8.54 -25.97 -12.26
N PHE A 451 9.15 -26.83 -11.46
CA PHE A 451 9.42 -26.55 -10.04
C PHE A 451 10.38 -25.37 -9.85
N ASP A 452 11.29 -25.11 -10.79
CA ASP A 452 12.19 -23.93 -10.77
C ASP A 452 11.44 -22.62 -11.05
N GLU A 453 10.31 -22.67 -11.76
CA GLU A 453 9.45 -21.49 -11.95
C GLU A 453 8.54 -21.27 -10.73
N LEU A 454 8.21 -22.31 -9.97
CA LEU A 454 7.38 -22.23 -8.78
C LEU A 454 8.06 -21.50 -7.63
N THR A 455 9.37 -21.64 -7.47
CA THR A 455 10.11 -21.08 -6.35
C THR A 455 11.51 -20.63 -6.76
N ASP A 456 11.98 -19.54 -6.17
CA ASP A 456 13.34 -19.02 -6.33
C ASP A 456 14.37 -19.75 -5.43
N ASN A 457 13.92 -20.68 -4.59
CA ASN A 457 14.78 -21.51 -3.76
C ASN A 457 15.09 -22.86 -4.47
N PRO A 458 16.34 -23.09 -4.92
CA PRO A 458 16.69 -24.29 -5.67
C PRO A 458 16.60 -25.59 -4.84
N VAL A 459 16.75 -25.50 -3.51
CA VAL A 459 16.59 -26.64 -2.60
C VAL A 459 15.12 -27.06 -2.55
N TRP A 460 14.21 -26.10 -2.37
CA TRP A 460 12.78 -26.37 -2.37
C TRP A 460 12.31 -26.94 -3.71
N ALA A 461 12.80 -26.39 -4.83
CA ALA A 461 12.50 -26.95 -6.16
C ALA A 461 12.94 -28.42 -6.28
N GLN A 462 14.09 -28.80 -5.70
CA GLN A 462 14.54 -30.20 -5.67
C GLN A 462 13.67 -31.09 -4.78
N GLU A 463 13.28 -30.63 -3.60
CA GLU A 463 12.41 -31.39 -2.70
C GLU A 463 11.01 -31.57 -3.28
N LEU A 464 10.48 -30.54 -3.94
CA LEU A 464 9.21 -30.62 -4.66
C LEU A 464 9.28 -31.67 -5.78
N ARG A 465 10.38 -31.75 -6.54
CA ARG A 465 10.61 -32.82 -7.54
C ARG A 465 10.69 -34.23 -6.93
N GLN A 466 11.11 -34.34 -5.68
CA GLN A 466 11.19 -35.63 -4.97
C GLN A 466 9.82 -36.08 -4.47
N VAL A 467 8.96 -35.14 -4.09
CA VAL A 467 7.63 -35.42 -3.52
C VAL A 467 6.55 -35.50 -4.61
N TYR A 468 6.61 -34.64 -5.62
CA TYR A 468 5.64 -34.56 -6.71
C TYR A 468 6.28 -35.02 -8.02
N ALA A 469 5.59 -35.91 -8.76
CA ALA A 469 6.05 -36.37 -10.06
C ALA A 469 5.91 -35.29 -11.15
N ASP A 470 4.88 -34.44 -11.02
CA ASP A 470 4.55 -33.37 -11.97
C ASP A 470 4.15 -32.09 -11.21
N VAL A 471 4.45 -30.93 -11.78
CA VAL A 471 4.10 -29.61 -11.20
C VAL A 471 2.57 -29.41 -11.12
N GLU A 472 1.79 -30.07 -11.96
CA GLU A 472 0.32 -30.07 -11.90
C GLU A 472 -0.23 -30.74 -10.63
N GLN A 473 0.54 -31.62 -10.00
CA GLN A 473 0.11 -32.33 -8.78
C GLN A 473 0.37 -31.54 -7.50
N VAL A 474 1.08 -30.40 -7.58
CA VAL A 474 1.42 -29.60 -6.41
C VAL A 474 0.16 -29.13 -5.70
N ASP A 475 0.02 -29.51 -4.42
CA ASP A 475 -1.10 -29.08 -3.59
C ASP A 475 -1.17 -27.56 -3.50
N LEU A 476 -2.40 -27.02 -3.47
CA LEU A 476 -2.61 -25.57 -3.39
C LEU A 476 -1.80 -24.96 -2.24
N MET A 477 -1.94 -25.48 -1.01
CA MET A 477 -1.23 -24.94 0.16
C MET A 477 0.30 -24.95 0.00
N VAL A 478 0.86 -26.03 -0.57
CA VAL A 478 2.30 -26.13 -0.84
C VAL A 478 2.74 -25.08 -1.86
N GLY A 479 1.99 -24.93 -2.96
CA GLY A 479 2.28 -23.91 -3.96
C GLY A 479 2.16 -22.48 -3.41
N LEU A 480 1.16 -22.19 -2.57
CA LEU A 480 1.01 -20.87 -1.93
C LEU A 480 2.22 -20.54 -1.02
N TYR A 481 2.80 -21.53 -0.36
CA TYR A 481 3.95 -21.35 0.52
C TYR A 481 5.29 -21.28 -0.23
N ALA A 482 5.41 -22.02 -1.33
CA ALA A 482 6.59 -22.04 -2.20
C ALA A 482 6.71 -20.79 -3.09
N GLU A 483 5.58 -20.17 -3.45
CA GLU A 483 5.52 -19.02 -4.35
C GLU A 483 6.28 -17.81 -3.79
N PRO A 484 7.20 -17.20 -4.59
CA PRO A 484 7.86 -15.96 -4.24
C PRO A 484 6.85 -14.84 -3.99
N LYS A 485 6.96 -14.19 -2.84
CA LYS A 485 5.99 -13.19 -2.41
C LYS A 485 6.32 -11.83 -3.04
N PRO A 486 5.31 -11.09 -3.54
CA PRO A 486 5.52 -9.69 -3.91
C PRO A 486 6.08 -8.89 -2.74
N ARG A 487 6.90 -7.87 -3.04
CA ARG A 487 7.49 -7.02 -1.99
C ARG A 487 6.40 -6.43 -1.10
N GLY A 488 6.53 -6.67 0.20
CA GLY A 488 5.60 -6.18 1.23
C GLY A 488 4.40 -7.11 1.49
N PHE A 489 4.29 -8.26 0.83
CA PHE A 489 3.24 -9.24 1.08
C PHE A 489 3.70 -10.33 2.04
N GLY A 490 2.85 -10.70 3.00
CA GLY A 490 3.03 -11.83 3.90
C GLY A 490 2.61 -13.17 3.30
N PHE A 491 1.83 -13.17 2.20
CA PHE A 491 1.37 -14.35 1.49
C PHE A 491 1.47 -14.17 -0.04
N SER A 492 1.24 -15.25 -0.79
CA SER A 492 1.41 -15.30 -2.25
C SER A 492 0.45 -14.39 -3.03
N ASP A 493 0.81 -14.04 -4.27
CA ASP A 493 -0.09 -13.30 -5.17
C ASP A 493 -1.31 -14.16 -5.55
N THR A 494 -1.14 -15.49 -5.63
CA THR A 494 -2.25 -16.44 -5.82
C THR A 494 -3.30 -16.32 -4.71
N ALA A 495 -2.89 -16.37 -3.44
CA ALA A 495 -3.82 -16.17 -2.32
C ALA A 495 -4.47 -14.77 -2.42
N PHE A 496 -3.68 -13.74 -2.69
CA PHE A 496 -4.16 -12.36 -2.80
C PHE A 496 -5.34 -12.18 -3.76
N ARG A 497 -5.44 -12.95 -4.85
CA ARG A 497 -6.59 -12.88 -5.77
C ARG A 497 -7.91 -13.21 -5.08
N ILE A 498 -7.94 -14.24 -4.24
CA ILE A 498 -9.12 -14.60 -3.44
C ILE A 498 -9.42 -13.50 -2.41
N PHE A 499 -8.40 -12.96 -1.75
CA PHE A 499 -8.56 -11.86 -0.79
C PHE A 499 -9.18 -10.61 -1.43
N VAL A 500 -8.71 -10.19 -2.61
CA VAL A 500 -9.24 -9.02 -3.34
C VAL A 500 -10.74 -9.17 -3.61
N LEU A 501 -11.18 -10.36 -3.98
CA LEU A 501 -12.57 -10.66 -4.22
C LEU A 501 -13.36 -10.70 -2.90
N MET A 502 -12.98 -11.62 -2.01
CA MET A 502 -13.80 -11.98 -0.84
C MET A 502 -13.77 -10.91 0.25
N ALA A 503 -12.65 -10.22 0.49
CA ALA A 503 -12.59 -9.18 1.52
C ALA A 503 -13.54 -8.00 1.21
N SER A 504 -13.62 -7.58 -0.05
CA SER A 504 -14.58 -6.55 -0.46
C SER A 504 -16.03 -7.06 -0.40
N ARG A 505 -16.23 -8.35 -0.71
CA ARG A 505 -17.55 -8.98 -0.74
C ARG A 505 -18.16 -9.12 0.66
N ARG A 506 -17.37 -9.47 1.68
CA ARG A 506 -17.84 -9.50 3.08
C ARG A 506 -18.46 -8.18 3.53
N LEU A 507 -17.95 -7.05 3.03
CA LEU A 507 -18.50 -5.73 3.32
C LEU A 507 -19.68 -5.39 2.40
N ALA A 508 -19.53 -5.59 1.08
CA ALA A 508 -20.51 -5.12 0.09
C ALA A 508 -21.83 -5.89 0.11
N SER A 509 -21.79 -7.15 0.56
CA SER A 509 -22.97 -8.02 0.63
C SER A 509 -23.69 -8.00 1.98
N ASP A 510 -23.15 -7.35 3.00
CA ASP A 510 -23.77 -7.27 4.32
C ASP A 510 -24.56 -5.95 4.46
N ARG A 511 -25.86 -6.04 4.73
CA ARG A 511 -26.73 -4.85 4.85
C ARG A 511 -26.23 -3.90 5.94
N PHE A 512 -25.67 -4.45 7.01
CA PHE A 512 -25.24 -3.69 8.19
C PHE A 512 -23.95 -2.94 7.95
N PHE A 513 -23.17 -3.27 6.91
CA PHE A 513 -22.10 -2.39 6.42
C PHE A 513 -22.58 -1.48 5.31
N THR A 514 -23.63 -1.84 4.57
CA THR A 514 -24.10 -1.08 3.41
C THR A 514 -25.33 -0.23 3.76
N ARG A 515 -26.53 -0.61 3.30
CA ARG A 515 -27.74 0.22 3.39
C ARG A 515 -28.15 0.57 4.83
N ASP A 516 -27.82 -0.29 5.80
CA ASP A 516 -28.16 -0.14 7.21
C ASP A 516 -26.99 0.38 8.06
N PHE A 517 -25.86 0.76 7.45
CA PHE A 517 -24.78 1.48 8.13
C PHE A 517 -25.13 2.96 8.32
N ARG A 518 -26.15 3.21 9.14
CA ARG A 518 -26.79 4.53 9.32
C ARG A 518 -27.30 4.75 10.76
N PRO A 519 -27.46 6.00 11.21
CA PRO A 519 -27.76 6.31 12.61
C PRO A 519 -29.04 5.67 13.14
N GLU A 520 -30.05 5.43 12.30
CA GLU A 520 -31.31 4.81 12.69
C GLU A 520 -31.12 3.35 13.13
N VAL A 521 -30.08 2.68 12.63
CA VAL A 521 -29.76 1.29 12.96
C VAL A 521 -28.61 1.20 13.95
N TYR A 522 -27.60 2.06 13.87
CA TYR A 522 -26.42 1.99 14.75
C TYR A 522 -26.46 2.95 15.94
N THR A 523 -27.39 3.91 15.96
CA THR A 523 -27.28 5.19 16.67
C THR A 523 -26.16 6.09 16.12
N GLN A 524 -26.27 7.41 16.31
CA GLN A 524 -25.20 8.32 15.91
C GLN A 524 -23.94 8.07 16.75
N ALA A 525 -24.09 7.92 18.07
CA ALA A 525 -22.94 7.65 18.96
C ALA A 525 -22.23 6.34 18.60
N GLY A 526 -22.97 5.32 18.15
CA GLY A 526 -22.41 4.07 17.67
C GLY A 526 -21.60 4.23 16.38
N LEU A 527 -22.10 4.97 15.39
CA LEU A 527 -21.34 5.27 14.17
C LEU A 527 -20.10 6.11 14.46
N ASP A 528 -20.20 7.11 15.34
CA ASP A 528 -19.07 7.93 15.77
C ASP A 528 -18.01 7.04 16.46
N TRP A 529 -18.44 6.08 17.29
CA TRP A 529 -17.54 5.10 17.90
C TRP A 529 -16.77 4.29 16.85
N VAL A 530 -17.44 3.76 15.82
CA VAL A 530 -16.77 3.06 14.72
C VAL A 530 -15.83 4.01 13.96
N ALA A 531 -16.24 5.26 13.72
CA ALA A 531 -15.45 6.23 12.97
C ALA A 531 -14.16 6.63 13.69
N ASP A 532 -14.23 6.85 15.00
CA ASP A 532 -13.16 7.45 15.79
C ASP A 532 -12.16 6.45 16.37
N ASN A 533 -12.45 5.15 16.28
CA ASN A 533 -11.61 4.12 16.88
C ASN A 533 -10.91 3.21 15.88
N ASP A 534 -9.75 2.71 16.28
CA ASP A 534 -8.87 1.77 15.56
C ASP A 534 -8.25 0.80 16.58
N MET A 535 -7.38 -0.11 16.13
CA MET A 535 -6.79 -1.09 17.06
C MET A 535 -5.98 -0.41 18.18
N ARG A 536 -5.36 0.73 17.88
CA ARG A 536 -4.55 1.46 18.86
C ARG A 536 -5.45 2.03 19.96
N SER A 537 -6.53 2.69 19.57
CA SER A 537 -7.43 3.31 20.55
C SER A 537 -8.13 2.26 21.41
N VAL A 538 -8.48 1.10 20.86
CA VAL A 538 -9.07 -0.03 21.62
C VAL A 538 -8.05 -0.57 22.64
N LEU A 539 -6.81 -0.84 22.22
CA LEU A 539 -5.75 -1.30 23.13
C LEU A 539 -5.51 -0.31 24.28
N LEU A 540 -5.37 0.98 23.97
CA LEU A 540 -5.04 2.01 24.96
C LEU A 540 -6.20 2.37 25.88
N ARG A 541 -7.45 2.19 25.43
CA ARG A 541 -8.62 2.39 26.30
C ARG A 541 -8.65 1.40 27.45
N HIS A 542 -8.32 0.14 27.17
CA HIS A 542 -8.40 -0.94 28.16
C HIS A 542 -7.06 -1.22 28.84
N PHE A 543 -5.94 -0.92 28.19
CA PHE A 543 -4.59 -1.14 28.67
C PHE A 543 -3.68 0.08 28.41
N PRO A 544 -3.94 1.24 29.07
CA PRO A 544 -3.22 2.49 28.80
C PRO A 544 -1.71 2.43 29.08
N ALA A 545 -1.26 1.47 29.90
CA ALA A 545 0.15 1.25 30.18
C ALA A 545 0.96 0.89 28.90
N LEU A 546 0.31 0.44 27.82
CA LEU A 546 0.95 0.10 26.55
C LEU A 546 1.43 1.32 25.74
N GLU A 547 1.03 2.54 26.12
CA GLU A 547 1.33 3.77 25.37
C GLU A 547 2.83 3.94 25.02
N PRO A 548 3.80 3.71 25.95
CA PRO A 548 5.22 3.85 25.63
C PRO A 548 5.69 2.86 24.55
N ALA A 549 5.20 1.62 24.56
CA ALA A 549 5.56 0.60 23.57
C ALA A 549 4.98 0.90 22.18
N LEU A 550 3.81 1.55 22.15
CA LEU A 550 3.10 1.94 20.94
C LEU A 550 3.53 3.31 20.41
N ALA A 551 4.30 4.11 21.15
CA ALA A 551 4.73 5.43 20.71
C ALA A 551 5.52 5.36 19.38
N GLY A 552 5.07 6.08 18.35
CA GLY A 552 5.69 6.03 17.01
C GLY A 552 5.32 4.82 16.15
N VAL A 553 4.60 3.83 16.69
CA VAL A 553 4.08 2.68 15.95
C VAL A 553 2.84 3.12 15.15
N ALA A 554 2.98 3.20 13.83
CA ALA A 554 1.90 3.66 12.94
C ALA A 554 0.76 2.66 12.76
N ASN A 555 1.04 1.36 12.88
CA ASN A 555 0.07 0.28 12.76
C ASN A 555 0.27 -0.70 13.93
N PRO A 556 -0.74 -0.94 14.79
CA PRO A 556 -0.59 -1.80 15.97
C PRO A 556 -0.24 -3.26 15.70
N PHE A 557 -0.36 -3.73 14.44
CA PHE A 557 0.08 -5.06 14.02
C PHE A 557 1.54 -5.09 13.51
N ALA A 558 2.22 -3.94 13.45
CA ALA A 558 3.67 -3.88 13.24
C ALA A 558 4.42 -4.10 14.57
N PRO A 559 5.70 -4.50 14.54
CA PRO A 559 6.51 -4.71 15.74
C PRO A 559 6.58 -3.46 16.64
N TRP A 560 6.37 -3.64 17.94
CA TRP A 560 6.39 -2.56 18.95
C TRP A 560 7.82 -2.26 19.43
N HIS A 561 8.01 -1.11 20.08
CA HIS A 561 9.29 -0.73 20.64
C HIS A 561 9.50 -1.24 22.07
N PRO A 562 10.75 -1.51 22.48
CA PRO A 562 11.07 -1.76 23.88
C PRO A 562 10.77 -0.56 24.77
N VAL A 563 10.06 -0.80 25.87
CA VAL A 563 9.90 0.20 26.94
C VAL A 563 11.25 0.38 27.66
N GLY A 564 11.65 1.63 27.92
CA GLY A 564 12.94 1.96 28.54
C GLY A 564 14.12 2.04 27.58
N ALA A 565 13.95 1.64 26.31
CA ALA A 565 14.87 2.10 25.27
C ALA A 565 14.67 3.61 25.09
N PRO A 566 15.75 4.41 24.95
CA PRO A 566 15.58 5.79 24.50
C PRO A 566 14.74 5.73 23.22
N PRO A 567 13.74 6.63 23.04
CA PRO A 567 12.91 6.61 21.85
C PRO A 567 13.84 6.51 20.65
N SER A 568 13.63 5.47 19.83
CA SER A 568 14.32 5.31 18.57
C SER A 568 13.95 6.52 17.73
N THR A 569 14.73 7.58 17.86
CA THR A 569 14.68 8.72 16.96
C THR A 569 14.85 8.15 15.57
N ALA A 570 13.94 8.55 14.68
CA ALA A 570 14.17 8.66 13.25
C ALA A 570 15.64 9.05 12.95
N PRO A 571 16.18 8.65 11.78
CA PRO A 571 17.62 8.45 11.56
C PRO A 571 18.48 9.55 12.17
N LYS A 572 19.48 9.14 12.95
CA LYS A 572 20.44 10.00 13.66
C LYS A 572 20.73 11.29 12.88
N ALA A 573 20.32 12.42 13.44
CA ALA A 573 20.96 13.69 13.12
C ALA A 573 22.46 13.57 13.49
N PRO A 574 23.40 13.90 12.60
CA PRO A 574 24.80 13.91 12.95
C PRO A 574 25.08 15.02 13.96
N ALA A 575 26.05 14.75 14.83
CA ALA A 575 26.53 15.64 15.87
C ALA A 575 26.87 17.02 15.30
N THR A 576 26.34 18.07 15.92
CA THR A 576 26.76 19.45 15.69
C THR A 576 28.20 19.63 16.17
N GLY A 577 29.08 20.09 15.28
CA GLY A 577 30.38 20.66 15.66
C GLY A 577 31.60 20.31 14.80
N ALA A 578 31.51 19.34 13.88
CA ALA A 578 32.58 19.07 12.92
C ALA A 578 32.20 19.64 11.54
N ALA A 579 33.16 20.19 10.81
CA ALA A 579 32.95 20.62 9.43
C ALA A 579 32.38 19.43 8.61
N PRO A 580 31.30 19.61 7.83
CA PRO A 580 30.66 18.53 7.11
C PRO A 580 31.66 17.87 6.14
N ASN A 581 31.80 16.55 6.23
CA ASN A 581 32.59 15.77 5.29
C ASN A 581 31.79 15.62 3.99
N TYR A 582 32.15 16.38 2.95
CA TYR A 582 31.46 16.32 1.66
C TYR A 582 31.91 15.10 0.84
N VAL A 583 30.95 14.46 0.15
CA VAL A 583 31.22 13.33 -0.73
C VAL A 583 32.01 13.81 -1.94
N ARG A 584 33.26 13.34 -2.06
CA ARG A 584 34.08 13.57 -3.25
C ARG A 584 33.58 12.73 -4.42
N TYR A 585 33.52 13.34 -5.59
CA TYR A 585 33.10 12.67 -6.81
C TYR A 585 34.10 11.57 -7.21
N ARG A 586 33.54 10.42 -7.60
CA ARG A 586 34.24 9.29 -8.21
C ARG A 586 33.27 8.66 -9.20
N GLU A 587 33.79 8.01 -10.25
CA GLU A 587 32.93 7.40 -11.28
C GLU A 587 32.04 6.28 -10.75
N ASP A 588 32.47 5.58 -9.70
CA ASP A 588 31.73 4.47 -9.07
C ASP A 588 30.48 4.91 -8.28
N LEU A 589 30.26 6.22 -8.13
CA LEU A 589 29.06 6.76 -7.47
C LEU A 589 27.82 6.72 -8.39
N GLU A 590 28.00 6.70 -9.70
CA GLU A 590 26.90 6.45 -10.64
C GLU A 590 26.69 4.95 -10.80
N GLN A 591 25.44 4.50 -10.68
CA GLN A 591 25.08 3.09 -10.77
C GLN A 591 23.92 2.92 -11.75
N PRO A 592 24.16 3.07 -13.07
CA PRO A 592 23.13 2.87 -14.07
C PRO A 592 22.60 1.43 -14.03
N ARG A 593 21.29 1.26 -14.25
CA ARG A 593 20.72 -0.09 -14.42
C ARG A 593 21.18 -0.72 -15.74
N PRO A 594 21.31 -2.05 -15.82
CA PRO A 594 21.77 -2.73 -17.04
C PRO A 594 20.93 -2.42 -18.29
N ASP A 595 19.62 -2.23 -18.13
CA ASP A 595 18.65 -1.99 -19.20
C ASP A 595 18.30 -0.49 -19.39
N GLU A 596 18.99 0.42 -18.68
CA GLU A 596 18.62 1.84 -18.68
C GLU A 596 18.67 2.48 -20.08
N ASN A 597 19.67 2.13 -20.88
CA ASN A 597 19.80 2.66 -22.25
C ASN A 597 18.62 2.27 -23.13
N GLU A 598 18.15 1.01 -23.06
CA GLU A 598 16.98 0.55 -23.82
C GLU A 598 15.72 1.32 -23.39
N VAL A 599 15.57 1.57 -22.08
CA VAL A 599 14.47 2.36 -21.54
C VAL A 599 14.51 3.81 -22.04
N ILE A 600 15.69 4.44 -22.04
CA ILE A 600 15.88 5.80 -22.55
C ILE A 600 15.58 5.87 -24.06
N GLU A 601 16.00 4.89 -24.84
CA GLU A 601 15.68 4.81 -26.27
C GLU A 601 14.17 4.71 -26.51
N ARG A 602 13.47 3.86 -25.75
CA ARG A 602 12.00 3.74 -25.82
C ARG A 602 11.29 5.05 -25.47
N ILE A 603 11.75 5.76 -24.45
CA ILE A 603 11.22 7.08 -24.09
C ILE A 603 11.46 8.07 -25.24
N THR A 604 12.68 8.12 -25.77
CA THR A 604 13.07 9.02 -26.86
C THR A 604 12.23 8.78 -28.11
N ALA A 605 12.00 7.52 -28.50
CA ALA A 605 11.13 7.15 -29.61
C ALA A 605 9.67 7.58 -29.39
N ALA A 606 9.14 7.41 -28.18
CA ALA A 606 7.79 7.82 -27.84
C ALA A 606 7.62 9.36 -27.84
N LEU A 607 8.62 10.10 -27.37
CA LEU A 607 8.63 11.57 -27.43
C LEU A 607 8.79 12.09 -28.87
N ARG A 608 9.56 11.39 -29.71
CA ARG A 608 9.64 11.67 -31.15
C ARG A 608 8.26 11.57 -31.81
N HIS A 609 7.48 10.54 -31.51
CA HIS A 609 6.11 10.41 -32.01
C HIS A 609 5.21 11.58 -31.57
N ASN A 610 5.38 12.07 -30.33
CA ASN A 610 4.65 13.23 -29.83
C ASN A 610 5.03 14.51 -30.60
N ASN A 611 6.32 14.71 -30.88
CA ASN A 611 6.81 15.84 -31.67
C ASN A 611 6.25 15.82 -33.10
N GLU A 612 6.19 14.66 -33.75
CA GLU A 612 5.59 14.50 -35.08
C GLU A 612 4.08 14.79 -35.07
N ARG A 613 3.38 14.39 -34.00
CA ARG A 613 1.96 14.72 -33.83
C ARG A 613 1.76 16.22 -33.60
N ALA A 614 2.59 16.84 -32.78
CA ALA A 614 2.55 18.28 -32.54
C ALA A 614 2.84 19.06 -33.83
N TYR A 615 3.87 18.66 -34.59
CA TYR A 615 4.17 19.25 -35.90
C TYR A 615 3.00 19.12 -36.89
N ARG A 616 2.36 17.95 -36.97
CA ARG A 616 1.17 17.77 -37.82
C ARG A 616 0.04 18.73 -37.46
N LYS A 617 -0.14 19.04 -36.17
CA LYS A 617 -1.18 19.94 -35.64
C LYS A 617 -0.83 21.42 -35.82
N PHE A 618 0.36 21.83 -35.39
CA PHE A 618 0.76 23.25 -35.33
C PHE A 618 1.50 23.74 -36.58
N LYS A 619 1.89 22.82 -37.48
CA LYS A 619 2.74 23.08 -38.65
C LYS A 619 4.07 23.76 -38.29
N HIS A 620 4.49 23.59 -37.03
CA HIS A 620 5.71 24.12 -36.46
C HIS A 620 6.26 23.09 -35.46
N GLY A 621 7.54 22.82 -35.54
CA GLY A 621 8.27 21.93 -34.64
C GLY A 621 8.35 22.57 -33.26
N LEU A 622 7.88 21.84 -32.25
CA LEU A 622 7.91 22.28 -30.86
C LEU A 622 8.95 21.45 -30.08
N ARG A 623 9.32 21.97 -28.91
CA ARG A 623 10.08 21.19 -27.92
C ARG A 623 9.15 20.15 -27.27
N ASP A 624 9.68 18.96 -27.00
CA ASP A 624 8.95 17.84 -26.38
C ASP A 624 8.55 18.09 -24.92
N ALA A 625 9.33 18.92 -24.24
CA ALA A 625 9.02 19.57 -22.99
C ALA A 625 9.37 21.06 -23.13
N HIS A 626 8.76 21.92 -22.32
CA HIS A 626 9.02 23.36 -22.36
C HIS A 626 8.63 24.02 -23.69
N ALA A 627 7.52 23.61 -24.30
CA ALA A 627 7.11 24.05 -25.65
C ALA A 627 6.78 25.55 -25.73
N LYS A 628 6.30 26.17 -24.64
CA LYS A 628 5.92 27.59 -24.61
C LYS A 628 6.95 28.42 -23.84
N SER A 629 7.53 29.42 -24.50
CA SER A 629 8.35 30.47 -23.90
C SER A 629 7.52 31.65 -23.38
N HIS A 630 7.95 32.17 -22.23
CA HIS A 630 7.41 33.39 -21.60
C HIS A 630 8.36 34.58 -21.67
N ALA A 631 9.68 34.31 -21.70
CA ALA A 631 10.71 35.33 -21.91
C ALA A 631 12.01 34.71 -22.40
N ILE A 632 12.74 35.47 -23.22
CA ILE A 632 14.13 35.27 -23.57
C ILE A 632 14.90 36.52 -23.11
N LEU A 633 15.78 36.35 -22.13
CA LEU A 633 16.44 37.43 -21.41
C LEU A 633 17.94 37.44 -21.73
N ARG A 634 18.50 38.64 -21.85
CA ARG A 634 19.95 38.90 -21.79
C ARG A 634 20.31 39.34 -20.38
N GLY A 635 21.39 38.82 -19.81
CA GLY A 635 21.87 39.24 -18.51
C GLY A 635 23.35 38.94 -18.31
N GLU A 636 23.79 39.03 -17.06
CA GLU A 636 25.17 38.74 -16.65
C GLU A 636 25.18 37.87 -15.39
N LEU A 637 26.00 36.83 -15.37
CA LEU A 637 26.32 36.03 -14.19
C LEU A 637 27.65 36.49 -13.63
N SER A 638 27.68 36.91 -12.37
CA SER A 638 28.88 37.30 -11.62
C SER A 638 29.16 36.31 -10.49
N VAL A 639 30.28 35.60 -10.58
CA VAL A 639 30.76 34.70 -9.52
C VAL A 639 31.26 35.50 -8.33
N TYR A 640 30.85 35.12 -7.12
CA TYR A 640 31.25 35.86 -5.92
C TYR A 640 32.77 35.73 -5.64
N PRO A 641 33.40 36.78 -5.07
CA PRO A 641 34.76 36.70 -4.60
C PRO A 641 34.88 35.80 -3.35
N ASP A 642 36.09 35.29 -3.12
CA ASP A 642 36.48 34.62 -1.88
C ASP A 642 35.59 33.43 -1.48
N LEU A 643 35.14 32.65 -2.47
CA LEU A 643 34.41 31.42 -2.21
C LEU A 643 35.32 30.41 -1.47
N PRO A 644 34.80 29.70 -0.45
CA PRO A 644 35.45 28.54 0.15
C PRO A 644 35.89 27.53 -0.91
N GLU A 645 36.98 26.80 -0.67
CA GLU A 645 37.57 25.87 -1.65
C GLU A 645 36.55 24.86 -2.18
N GLU A 646 35.69 24.33 -1.31
CA GLU A 646 34.65 23.38 -1.69
C GLU A 646 33.55 23.96 -2.59
N LEU A 647 33.38 25.30 -2.61
CA LEU A 647 32.45 26.03 -3.47
C LEU A 647 33.14 26.66 -4.68
N ALA A 648 34.45 26.90 -4.62
CA ALA A 648 35.25 27.45 -5.70
C ALA A 648 35.62 26.36 -6.73
N GLN A 649 34.63 25.82 -7.45
CA GLN A 649 34.81 24.68 -8.37
C GLN A 649 34.30 24.97 -9.80
N GLY A 650 35.01 24.47 -10.81
CA GLY A 650 34.65 24.60 -12.23
C GLY A 650 34.38 26.06 -12.65
N LEU A 651 33.20 26.33 -13.22
CA LEU A 651 32.73 27.69 -13.57
C LEU A 651 32.85 28.72 -12.42
N PHE A 652 32.77 28.26 -11.17
CA PHE A 652 32.81 29.10 -9.97
C PHE A 652 34.20 29.16 -9.31
N ALA A 653 35.23 28.58 -9.94
CA ALA A 653 36.57 28.49 -9.36
C ALA A 653 37.28 29.83 -9.17
N ALA A 654 36.90 30.84 -9.95
CA ALA A 654 37.46 32.19 -9.83
C ALA A 654 36.37 33.26 -10.04
N PRO A 655 36.51 34.44 -9.41
CA PRO A 655 35.59 35.55 -9.62
C PRO A 655 35.64 36.01 -11.08
N ALA A 656 34.51 35.97 -11.75
CA ALA A 656 34.36 36.34 -13.16
C ALA A 656 32.92 36.73 -13.47
N THR A 657 32.75 37.56 -14.50
CA THR A 657 31.44 37.95 -15.03
C THR A 657 31.28 37.41 -16.44
N TYR A 658 30.15 36.73 -16.68
CA TYR A 658 29.83 36.09 -17.94
C TYR A 658 28.50 36.60 -18.48
N PRO A 659 28.38 36.95 -19.77
CA PRO A 659 27.08 37.20 -20.38
C PRO A 659 26.23 35.92 -20.34
N VAL A 660 24.92 36.07 -20.13
CA VAL A 660 23.98 34.94 -20.13
C VAL A 660 22.76 35.21 -21.01
N ILE A 661 22.26 34.14 -21.63
CA ILE A 661 20.94 34.09 -22.27
C ILE A 661 20.07 33.17 -21.44
N ALA A 662 18.96 33.68 -20.91
CA ALA A 662 18.02 32.88 -20.13
C ALA A 662 16.66 32.73 -20.83
N ARG A 663 16.05 31.56 -20.72
CA ARG A 663 14.73 31.22 -21.26
C ARG A 663 13.82 30.76 -20.13
N ILE A 664 12.72 31.48 -19.95
CA ILE A 664 11.66 31.11 -19.00
C ILE A 664 10.49 30.50 -19.76
N SER A 665 9.97 29.37 -19.28
CA SER A 665 9.01 28.52 -20.02
C SER A 665 8.07 27.74 -19.11
N THR A 666 7.08 27.06 -19.69
CA THR A 666 6.22 26.06 -19.00
C THR A 666 6.55 24.66 -19.47
N THR A 667 6.75 23.70 -18.56
CA THR A 667 7.24 22.32 -18.85
C THR A 667 6.42 21.50 -19.86
N SER A 668 5.16 21.86 -20.13
CA SER A 668 4.29 21.18 -21.12
C SER A 668 4.95 21.07 -22.50
N GLY A 669 4.86 19.88 -23.11
CA GLY A 669 5.30 19.60 -24.49
C GLY A 669 4.35 20.09 -25.59
N VAL A 670 3.26 20.75 -25.22
CA VAL A 670 2.30 21.37 -26.14
C VAL A 670 2.01 22.80 -25.70
N LEU A 671 1.68 23.66 -26.66
CA LEU A 671 1.24 25.03 -26.39
C LEU A 671 -0.10 25.00 -25.62
N ARG A 672 -0.13 25.67 -24.46
CA ARG A 672 -1.29 25.76 -23.57
C ARG A 672 -1.50 27.17 -23.04
N SER A 673 -2.71 27.40 -22.56
CA SER A 673 -3.03 28.57 -21.74
C SER A 673 -2.20 28.60 -20.46
N ASP A 674 -1.73 29.80 -20.10
CA ASP A 674 -1.01 30.08 -18.85
C ASP A 674 -1.85 29.89 -17.60
N GLN A 675 -3.17 29.73 -17.77
CA GLN A 675 -4.10 29.38 -16.71
C GLN A 675 -4.00 27.93 -16.25
N ILE A 676 -3.32 27.07 -17.03
CA ILE A 676 -3.07 25.70 -16.60
C ILE A 676 -1.94 25.70 -15.57
N ARG A 677 -2.23 25.09 -14.41
CA ARG A 677 -1.28 24.90 -13.32
C ARG A 677 -0.20 23.90 -13.72
N GLY A 678 1.00 24.09 -13.20
CA GLY A 678 2.09 23.14 -13.40
C GLY A 678 3.46 23.74 -13.12
N VAL A 679 4.49 22.98 -13.48
CA VAL A 679 5.88 23.38 -13.27
C VAL A 679 6.33 24.41 -14.32
N ARG A 680 7.19 25.34 -13.93
CA ARG A 680 7.85 26.30 -14.82
C ARG A 680 9.32 25.97 -14.95
N GLY A 681 9.91 26.29 -16.09
CA GLY A 681 11.31 26.02 -16.39
C GLY A 681 12.10 27.30 -16.59
N LEU A 682 13.36 27.27 -16.18
CA LEU A 682 14.39 28.26 -16.44
C LEU A 682 15.58 27.55 -17.05
N ALA A 683 15.95 27.92 -18.28
CA ALA A 683 17.20 27.49 -18.88
C ALA A 683 18.14 28.70 -18.95
N ILE A 684 19.37 28.57 -18.48
CA ILE A 684 20.39 29.62 -18.50
C ILE A 684 21.54 29.10 -19.34
N LYS A 685 21.94 29.85 -20.37
CA LYS A 685 23.14 29.60 -21.16
C LYS A 685 24.17 30.68 -20.85
N VAL A 686 25.26 30.28 -20.21
CA VAL A 686 26.39 31.14 -19.87
C VAL A 686 27.37 31.14 -21.04
N LEU A 687 27.77 32.33 -21.50
CA LEU A 687 28.64 32.50 -22.67
C LEU A 687 30.11 32.67 -22.26
N GLY A 688 31.03 32.30 -23.15
CA GLY A 688 32.47 32.49 -22.94
C GLY A 688 33.13 31.49 -21.98
N VAL A 689 32.44 30.40 -21.64
CA VAL A 689 32.95 29.38 -20.70
C VAL A 689 33.88 28.41 -21.44
N ARG A 690 35.16 28.39 -21.04
CA ARG A 690 36.20 27.54 -21.64
C ARG A 690 36.76 26.55 -20.61
N GLY A 691 37.12 25.35 -21.07
CA GLY A 691 37.72 24.31 -20.23
C GLY A 691 37.33 22.91 -20.71
N PRO A 692 37.80 21.85 -20.02
CA PRO A 692 37.39 20.47 -20.30
C PRO A 692 35.88 20.32 -20.26
N ARG A 693 35.31 19.56 -21.20
CA ARG A 693 33.87 19.49 -21.47
C ARG A 693 33.29 18.16 -20.97
N ALA A 694 32.03 18.19 -20.54
CA ALA A 694 31.32 16.98 -20.09
C ALA A 694 31.03 15.99 -21.23
N LEU A 695 30.93 16.49 -22.46
CA LEU A 695 30.80 15.70 -23.68
C LEU A 695 32.10 15.85 -24.49
N ALA A 696 32.64 14.72 -24.96
CA ALA A 696 33.92 14.71 -25.68
C ALA A 696 33.90 15.53 -26.98
N ASP A 697 32.77 15.54 -27.70
CA ASP A 697 32.61 16.20 -29.00
C ASP A 697 31.96 17.60 -28.90
N ASP A 698 31.95 18.22 -27.72
CA ASP A 698 31.39 19.56 -27.50
C ASP A 698 32.48 20.63 -27.62
N ASP A 699 32.50 21.41 -28.70
CA ASP A 699 33.42 22.52 -28.91
C ASP A 699 32.82 23.89 -28.53
N ALA A 700 31.59 23.91 -28.01
CA ALA A 700 30.91 25.14 -27.65
C ALA A 700 31.55 25.82 -26.44
N THR A 701 31.68 27.15 -26.49
CA THR A 701 32.15 27.97 -25.36
C THR A 701 31.01 28.41 -24.46
N THR A 702 30.03 27.54 -24.22
CA THR A 702 28.83 27.82 -23.42
C THR A 702 28.66 26.84 -22.27
N GLN A 703 27.91 27.21 -21.24
CA GLN A 703 27.48 26.29 -20.17
C GLN A 703 25.99 26.47 -19.87
N ASP A 704 25.24 25.38 -19.95
CA ASP A 704 23.80 25.36 -19.79
C ASP A 704 23.39 24.84 -18.41
N PHE A 705 22.55 25.60 -17.71
CA PHE A 705 21.82 25.15 -16.53
C PHE A 705 20.33 25.05 -16.87
N ILE A 706 19.74 23.87 -16.64
CA ILE A 706 18.31 23.63 -16.87
C ILE A 706 17.66 23.36 -15.52
N MET A 707 16.74 24.24 -15.15
CA MET A 707 16.15 24.30 -13.82
C MET A 707 14.63 24.38 -13.92
N VAL A 708 13.95 23.96 -12.85
CA VAL A 708 12.48 23.99 -12.76
C VAL A 708 12.01 24.45 -11.39
N THR A 709 10.78 24.92 -11.27
CA THR A 709 10.23 25.41 -10.00
C THR A 709 9.89 24.32 -8.99
N HIS A 710 9.97 23.04 -9.38
CA HIS A 710 9.78 21.92 -8.47
C HIS A 710 11.14 21.46 -7.91
N ARG A 711 11.24 21.34 -6.58
CA ARG A 711 12.51 21.10 -5.89
C ARG A 711 13.13 19.75 -6.26
N GLU A 712 12.40 18.67 -6.11
CA GLU A 712 12.82 17.32 -6.53
C GLU A 712 12.31 16.98 -7.94
N PHE A 713 12.89 15.99 -8.61
CA PHE A 713 12.28 15.50 -9.84
C PHE A 713 11.04 14.66 -9.51
N LEU A 714 10.04 14.64 -10.40
CA LEU A 714 8.78 13.94 -10.13
C LEU A 714 8.88 12.41 -10.24
N PHE A 715 10.03 11.89 -10.68
CA PHE A 715 10.29 10.48 -10.95
C PHE A 715 11.70 10.14 -10.48
N ALA A 716 11.89 8.94 -9.92
CA ALA A 716 13.18 8.54 -9.35
C ALA A 716 14.27 8.44 -10.43
N ASP A 717 13.95 7.73 -11.51
CA ASP A 717 14.84 7.33 -12.59
C ASP A 717 14.11 7.26 -13.96
N ALA A 718 14.82 6.88 -15.02
CA ALA A 718 14.25 6.74 -16.37
C ALA A 718 13.13 5.67 -16.43
N HIS A 719 13.23 4.57 -15.69
CA HIS A 719 12.20 3.53 -15.63
C HIS A 719 10.89 4.05 -15.04
N ALA A 720 10.97 4.79 -13.93
CA ALA A 720 9.83 5.44 -13.30
C ALA A 720 9.20 6.48 -14.24
N TYR A 721 10.03 7.22 -14.99
CA TYR A 721 9.55 8.14 -16.02
C TYR A 721 8.80 7.42 -17.15
N LEU A 722 9.32 6.30 -17.67
CA LEU A 722 8.64 5.50 -18.70
C LEU A 722 7.33 4.89 -18.19
N ALA A 723 7.37 4.26 -17.01
CA ALA A 723 6.23 3.51 -16.47
C ALA A 723 5.11 4.40 -15.94
N GLN A 724 5.45 5.56 -15.37
CA GLN A 724 4.49 6.44 -14.68
C GLN A 724 4.32 7.79 -15.38
N GLY A 725 5.43 8.39 -15.83
CA GLY A 725 5.43 9.72 -16.44
C GLY A 725 4.82 9.75 -17.83
N MET A 726 5.27 8.87 -18.72
CA MET A 726 4.83 8.84 -20.13
C MET A 726 3.32 8.60 -20.30
N PRO A 727 2.67 7.65 -19.58
CA PRO A 727 1.22 7.50 -19.63
C PRO A 727 0.48 8.77 -19.16
N THR A 728 0.91 9.36 -18.04
CA THR A 728 0.29 10.59 -17.52
C THR A 728 0.45 11.76 -18.48
N ALA A 729 1.65 11.97 -19.03
CA ALA A 729 1.91 13.01 -20.03
C ALA A 729 1.03 12.81 -21.27
N ARG A 730 0.86 11.57 -21.74
CA ARG A 730 -0.01 11.24 -22.88
C ARG A 730 -1.48 11.59 -22.60
N VAL A 731 -1.99 11.23 -21.43
CA VAL A 731 -3.38 11.55 -21.03
C VAL A 731 -3.57 13.07 -20.95
N LEU A 732 -2.68 13.76 -20.22
CA LEU A 732 -2.76 15.21 -20.07
C LEU A 732 -2.67 15.92 -21.43
N ALA A 733 -1.80 15.47 -22.34
CA ALA A 733 -1.67 15.99 -23.70
C ALA A 733 -2.95 15.88 -24.54
N MET A 734 -3.80 14.88 -24.28
CA MET A 734 -5.06 14.69 -25.01
C MET A 734 -6.21 15.54 -24.47
N LEU A 735 -6.14 15.96 -23.20
CA LEU A 735 -7.21 16.72 -22.57
C LEU A 735 -7.21 18.19 -23.03
N PRO A 736 -8.39 18.77 -23.35
CA PRO A 736 -8.52 20.19 -23.65
C PRO A 736 -8.28 21.02 -22.38
N ASP A 737 -7.81 22.26 -22.56
CA ASP A 737 -7.47 23.16 -21.44
C ASP A 737 -8.64 23.36 -20.46
N ARG A 738 -9.90 23.40 -20.93
CA ARG A 738 -11.08 23.50 -20.04
C ARG A 738 -11.21 22.31 -19.10
N ALA A 739 -10.92 21.09 -19.56
CA ALA A 739 -11.00 19.89 -18.74
C ALA A 739 -9.87 19.84 -17.70
N LEU A 740 -8.66 20.22 -18.11
CA LEU A 740 -7.51 20.32 -17.18
C LEU A 740 -7.73 21.41 -16.13
N TRP A 741 -8.28 22.55 -16.53
CA TRP A 741 -8.62 23.64 -15.62
C TRP A 741 -9.63 23.16 -14.57
N ALA A 742 -10.76 22.58 -15.01
CA ALA A 742 -11.80 22.07 -14.12
C ALA A 742 -11.26 20.97 -13.19
N GLY A 743 -10.50 20.01 -13.73
CA GLY A 743 -9.84 18.97 -12.94
C GLY A 743 -8.92 19.55 -11.87
N SER A 744 -8.09 20.55 -12.22
CA SER A 744 -7.18 21.21 -11.27
C SER A 744 -7.92 21.94 -10.14
N GLU A 745 -9.11 22.50 -10.41
CA GLU A 745 -9.93 23.15 -9.39
C GLU A 745 -10.56 22.15 -8.44
N VAL A 746 -11.10 21.04 -8.98
CA VAL A 746 -11.63 19.93 -8.17
C VAL A 746 -10.54 19.35 -7.27
N LEU A 747 -9.36 19.07 -7.83
CA LEU A 747 -8.22 18.54 -7.07
C LEU A 747 -7.72 19.56 -6.02
N ALA A 748 -7.66 20.85 -6.34
CA ALA A 748 -7.24 21.87 -5.36
C ALA A 748 -8.26 22.05 -4.23
N ALA A 749 -9.55 22.08 -4.56
CA ALA A 749 -10.62 22.09 -3.56
C ALA A 749 -10.52 20.85 -2.64
N ALA A 750 -10.24 19.68 -3.21
CA ALA A 750 -10.01 18.45 -2.45
C ALA A 750 -8.83 18.58 -1.46
N THR A 751 -7.73 19.23 -1.86
CA THR A 751 -6.59 19.42 -0.93
C THR A 751 -6.82 20.45 0.16
N LYS A 752 -7.63 21.50 -0.09
CA LYS A 752 -8.06 22.45 0.96
C LYS A 752 -8.89 21.78 2.05
N VAL A 753 -9.54 20.66 1.73
CA VAL A 753 -10.28 19.82 2.70
C VAL A 753 -9.46 18.61 3.17
N GLY A 754 -8.14 18.63 2.97
CA GLY A 754 -7.19 17.72 3.61
C GLY A 754 -6.83 16.45 2.84
N VAL A 755 -7.25 16.30 1.57
CA VAL A 755 -6.77 15.23 0.67
C VAL A 755 -5.28 15.43 0.39
N ARG A 756 -4.45 14.40 0.58
CA ARG A 756 -3.03 14.42 0.19
C ARG A 756 -2.90 13.84 -1.22
N LEU A 757 -2.35 14.61 -2.14
CA LEU A 757 -2.06 14.13 -3.50
C LEU A 757 -0.64 13.58 -3.57
N PRO A 758 -0.41 12.55 -4.40
CA PRO A 758 0.94 12.17 -4.82
C PRO A 758 1.72 13.40 -5.34
N PRO A 759 3.03 13.53 -5.07
CA PRO A 759 3.81 14.71 -5.47
C PRO A 759 3.72 15.03 -6.97
N ASN A 760 3.73 14.00 -7.82
CA ASN A 760 3.58 14.13 -9.28
C ASN A 760 2.21 14.67 -9.73
N LEU A 761 1.18 14.63 -8.88
CA LEU A 761 -0.12 15.25 -9.13
C LEU A 761 -0.30 16.58 -8.38
N ALA A 762 0.37 16.75 -7.25
CA ALA A 762 0.32 17.97 -6.44
C ALA A 762 0.78 19.22 -7.23
N VAL A 763 1.71 19.05 -8.17
CA VAL A 763 2.15 20.16 -9.05
C VAL A 763 1.03 20.76 -9.90
N PHE A 764 -0.02 20.00 -10.20
CA PHE A 764 -1.15 20.48 -11.02
C PHE A 764 -2.22 21.21 -10.21
N ILE A 765 -2.07 21.31 -8.89
CA ILE A 765 -2.97 22.08 -8.02
C ILE A 765 -2.30 23.27 -7.36
N ALA A 766 -0.97 23.34 -7.39
CA ALA A 766 -0.23 24.49 -6.90
C ALA A 766 -0.73 25.76 -7.61
N PRO A 767 -1.05 26.85 -6.87
CA PRO A 767 -1.52 28.07 -7.49
C PRO A 767 -0.46 28.62 -8.43
N ASN A 768 -0.89 29.17 -9.57
CA ASN A 768 0.02 29.92 -10.43
C ASN A 768 0.39 31.22 -9.71
N THR A 769 1.68 31.41 -9.54
CA THR A 769 2.33 32.58 -8.95
C THR A 769 3.18 33.26 -10.00
N HIS A 770 3.58 34.50 -9.71
CA HIS A 770 4.40 35.30 -10.60
C HIS A 770 5.76 34.62 -10.79
N ILE A 771 6.08 34.19 -12.02
CA ILE A 771 7.25 33.34 -12.29
C ILE A 771 8.56 33.97 -11.82
N LEU A 772 8.71 35.29 -11.97
CA LEU A 772 9.91 35.98 -11.51
C LEU A 772 10.14 35.93 -9.99
N GLY A 773 9.11 35.65 -9.19
CA GLY A 773 9.24 35.43 -7.75
C GLY A 773 9.54 33.98 -7.36
N GLU A 774 9.63 33.05 -8.31
CA GLU A 774 9.87 31.64 -8.00
C GLU A 774 11.35 31.32 -7.76
N THR A 775 11.61 30.28 -6.97
CA THR A 775 12.93 29.65 -6.88
C THR A 775 12.99 28.48 -7.86
N PHE A 776 14.06 28.36 -8.63
CA PHE A 776 14.28 27.27 -9.58
C PHE A 776 15.35 26.32 -9.06
N PHE A 777 15.22 25.03 -9.36
CA PHE A 777 16.07 23.96 -8.86
C PHE A 777 16.59 23.11 -10.03
N SER A 778 17.80 22.57 -9.91
CA SER A 778 18.32 21.57 -10.86
C SER A 778 17.53 20.24 -10.81
N SER A 779 16.88 19.99 -9.67
CA SER A 779 16.07 18.80 -9.31
C SER A 779 16.80 17.45 -9.31
N ALA A 780 17.85 17.30 -10.12
CA ALA A 780 18.75 16.16 -10.14
C ALA A 780 20.19 16.62 -9.84
N PRO A 781 21.06 15.73 -9.32
CA PRO A 781 22.44 16.07 -8.98
C PRO A 781 23.35 16.30 -10.19
N LEU A 782 24.44 17.05 -9.99
CA LEU A 782 25.57 17.17 -10.91
C LEU A 782 26.89 16.96 -10.14
N ARG A 783 27.94 16.64 -10.88
CA ARG A 783 29.32 16.80 -10.42
C ARG A 783 29.56 18.28 -10.18
N TYR A 784 30.34 18.61 -9.16
CA TYR A 784 30.71 19.98 -8.81
C TYR A 784 32.20 20.01 -8.47
N GLY A 785 33.04 20.02 -9.52
CA GLY A 785 34.49 19.81 -9.45
C GLY A 785 34.82 18.50 -8.77
N ASP A 786 35.39 18.59 -7.57
CA ASP A 786 35.74 17.43 -6.75
C ASP A 786 34.58 16.81 -5.97
N TYR A 787 33.39 17.39 -6.01
CA TYR A 787 32.24 17.00 -5.18
C TYR A 787 30.99 16.66 -6.00
N VAL A 788 29.91 16.29 -5.31
CA VAL A 788 28.56 16.10 -5.89
C VAL A 788 27.61 17.14 -5.31
N ALA A 789 26.74 17.74 -6.13
CA ALA A 789 25.87 18.82 -5.69
C ALA A 789 24.48 18.84 -6.36
N LYS A 790 23.54 19.52 -5.70
CA LYS A 790 22.32 20.10 -6.31
C LYS A 790 22.43 21.62 -6.30
N MET A 791 21.70 22.28 -7.21
CA MET A 791 21.72 23.74 -7.33
C MET A 791 20.32 24.33 -7.27
N LEU A 792 20.23 25.55 -6.75
CA LEU A 792 19.04 26.38 -6.84
C LEU A 792 19.37 27.81 -7.27
N TYR A 793 18.33 28.51 -7.75
CA TYR A 793 18.36 29.87 -8.26
C TYR A 793 17.21 30.63 -7.59
N ALA A 794 17.53 31.55 -6.70
CA ALA A 794 16.57 32.21 -5.81
C ALA A 794 16.48 33.74 -6.03
N PRO A 795 15.30 34.37 -5.87
CA PRO A 795 15.15 35.83 -5.96
C PRO A 795 16.06 36.62 -4.99
N LEU A 796 16.79 37.61 -5.50
CA LEU A 796 17.74 38.43 -4.72
C LEU A 796 17.33 39.90 -4.62
N SER A 797 16.99 40.57 -5.72
CA SER A 797 16.57 41.99 -5.68
C SER A 797 15.16 42.15 -5.14
N ASP A 798 14.88 43.31 -4.53
CA ASP A 798 13.55 43.63 -3.99
C ASP A 798 12.45 43.56 -5.07
N SER A 799 12.76 43.95 -6.32
CA SER A 799 11.85 43.90 -7.46
C SER A 799 11.25 42.50 -7.69
N VAL A 800 12.05 41.44 -7.54
CA VAL A 800 11.59 40.05 -7.72
C VAL A 800 11.20 39.37 -6.41
N ARG A 801 11.79 39.75 -5.27
CA ARG A 801 11.37 39.27 -3.94
C ARG A 801 9.94 39.70 -3.61
N ASN A 802 9.55 40.93 -3.98
CA ASN A 802 8.19 41.44 -3.79
C ASN A 802 7.13 40.69 -4.63
N LEU A 803 7.56 39.85 -5.58
CA LEU A 803 6.68 39.02 -6.41
C LEU A 803 6.51 37.60 -5.85
N GLN A 804 7.27 37.22 -4.82
CA GLN A 804 7.18 35.90 -4.18
C GLN A 804 5.77 35.63 -3.68
N GLY A 805 5.20 34.49 -4.09
CA GLY A 805 3.84 34.08 -3.71
C GLY A 805 2.71 34.92 -4.31
N ARG A 806 3.00 35.97 -5.10
CA ARG A 806 1.98 36.79 -5.76
C ARG A 806 1.25 35.97 -6.80
N ARG A 807 -0.04 35.74 -6.60
CA ARG A 807 -0.85 34.88 -7.48
C ARG A 807 -1.16 35.57 -8.81
N VAL A 808 -1.13 34.78 -9.88
CA VAL A 808 -1.64 35.21 -11.19
C VAL A 808 -3.17 35.00 -11.20
N PRO A 809 -3.97 36.03 -11.56
CA PRO A 809 -5.41 35.91 -11.63
C PRO A 809 -5.85 34.78 -12.58
N ARG A 810 -6.93 34.08 -12.21
CA ARG A 810 -7.45 32.90 -12.93
C ARG A 810 -8.09 33.25 -14.28
N ASP A 811 -8.34 34.52 -14.53
CA ASP A 811 -8.95 35.10 -15.72
C ASP A 811 -7.97 35.97 -16.52
N ALA A 812 -6.68 35.99 -16.16
CA ALA A 812 -5.63 36.80 -16.81
C ALA A 812 -5.30 36.38 -18.27
N GLY A 813 -6.09 35.48 -18.87
CA GLY A 813 -5.94 35.08 -20.26
C GLY A 813 -4.84 34.03 -20.50
N PRO A 814 -4.68 33.60 -21.77
CA PRO A 814 -3.79 32.51 -22.13
C PRO A 814 -2.30 32.87 -22.14
N GLU A 815 -1.94 34.15 -22.19
CA GLU A 815 -0.55 34.65 -22.24
C GLU A 815 -0.13 35.39 -20.95
N ALA A 816 -0.87 35.19 -19.86
CA ALA A 816 -0.70 35.91 -18.60
C ALA A 816 0.75 35.96 -18.09
N HIS A 817 1.50 34.87 -18.17
CA HIS A 817 2.89 34.86 -17.68
C HIS A 817 3.81 35.67 -18.58
N ARG A 818 3.58 35.64 -19.90
CA ARG A 818 4.34 36.45 -20.85
C ARG A 818 4.06 37.94 -20.65
N ASP A 819 2.79 38.32 -20.54
CA ASP A 819 2.39 39.71 -20.40
C ASP A 819 2.97 40.31 -19.11
N LEU A 820 2.91 39.58 -18.00
CA LEU A 820 3.53 39.97 -16.73
C LEU A 820 5.05 40.19 -16.84
N MET A 821 5.75 39.39 -17.65
CA MET A 821 7.19 39.54 -17.84
C MET A 821 7.54 40.72 -18.76
N ILE A 822 6.73 40.97 -19.80
CA ILE A 822 6.88 42.14 -20.65
C ILE A 822 6.69 43.41 -19.83
N ASP A 823 5.62 43.47 -19.03
CA ASP A 823 5.31 44.60 -18.17
C ASP A 823 6.41 44.83 -17.13
N PHE A 824 6.92 43.76 -16.51
CA PHE A 824 7.98 43.87 -15.49
C PHE A 824 9.31 44.39 -16.09
N PHE A 825 9.78 43.81 -17.19
CA PHE A 825 11.08 44.18 -17.75
C PHE A 825 11.04 45.46 -18.58
N ALA A 826 9.86 46.06 -18.79
CA ALA A 826 9.73 47.36 -19.45
C ALA A 826 10.50 48.46 -18.70
N ASP A 827 10.49 48.44 -17.36
CA ASP A 827 11.14 49.44 -16.51
C ASP A 827 11.90 48.88 -15.30
N GLN A 828 11.78 47.58 -14.99
CA GLN A 828 12.48 46.95 -13.86
C GLN A 828 13.59 46.00 -14.28
N GLY A 829 14.64 45.96 -13.46
CA GLY A 829 15.66 44.91 -13.49
C GLY A 829 15.37 43.81 -12.47
N ALA A 830 16.03 42.67 -12.64
CA ALA A 830 15.93 41.53 -11.72
C ALA A 830 17.30 40.99 -11.35
N GLU A 831 17.52 40.70 -10.08
CA GLU A 831 18.69 39.97 -9.60
C GLU A 831 18.29 38.69 -8.88
N TYR A 832 19.10 37.66 -9.07
CA TYR A 832 18.90 36.34 -8.47
C TYR A 832 20.23 35.74 -8.04
N GLU A 833 20.19 34.84 -7.07
CA GLU A 833 21.35 34.19 -6.50
C GLU A 833 21.37 32.70 -6.83
N LEU A 834 22.48 32.24 -7.41
CA LEU A 834 22.79 30.83 -7.57
C LEU A 834 23.40 30.29 -6.28
N ARG A 835 22.85 29.18 -5.81
CA ARG A 835 23.30 28.48 -4.61
C ARG A 835 23.54 27.00 -4.88
N VAL A 836 24.48 26.44 -4.14
CA VAL A 836 24.95 25.05 -4.25
C VAL A 836 24.73 24.34 -2.93
N GLN A 837 24.17 23.13 -2.98
CA GLN A 837 24.06 22.21 -1.86
C GLN A 837 24.95 21.00 -2.15
N LEU A 838 26.04 20.85 -1.38
CA LEU A 838 27.00 19.75 -1.54
C LEU A 838 26.48 18.48 -0.86
N CYS A 839 26.71 17.32 -1.47
CA CYS A 839 26.34 16.02 -0.91
C CYS A 839 27.22 15.69 0.30
N THR A 840 26.62 15.33 1.44
CA THR A 840 27.35 14.89 2.64
C THR A 840 27.27 13.38 2.89
N ASP A 841 26.30 12.70 2.29
CA ASP A 841 26.13 11.25 2.40
C ASP A 841 25.36 10.71 1.19
N ALA A 842 25.99 9.86 0.38
CA ALA A 842 25.38 9.30 -0.84
C ALA A 842 24.19 8.36 -0.57
N ALA A 843 24.03 7.82 0.64
CA ALA A 843 22.90 6.98 0.99
C ALA A 843 21.62 7.79 1.24
N THR A 844 21.74 8.94 1.92
CA THR A 844 20.62 9.84 2.21
C THR A 844 20.43 10.91 1.13
N MET A 845 21.46 11.18 0.33
CA MET A 845 21.46 12.10 -0.80
C MET A 845 21.80 11.37 -2.12
N PRO A 846 20.93 10.44 -2.58
CA PRO A 846 21.24 9.55 -3.69
C PRO A 846 21.34 10.27 -5.04
N ILE A 847 22.17 9.72 -5.92
CA ILE A 847 22.38 10.19 -7.30
C ILE A 847 21.33 9.58 -8.25
N GLU A 848 21.01 8.29 -8.08
CA GLU A 848 20.13 7.54 -8.97
C GLU A 848 18.63 7.65 -8.62
N ASP A 849 18.28 8.37 -7.54
CA ASP A 849 16.89 8.69 -7.18
C ASP A 849 16.69 10.20 -7.03
N ALA A 850 16.15 10.82 -8.08
CA ALA A 850 15.91 12.25 -8.13
C ALA A 850 14.67 12.72 -7.34
N THR A 851 13.90 11.80 -6.75
CA THR A 851 12.72 12.14 -5.91
C THR A 851 13.10 12.43 -4.46
N VAL A 852 14.32 12.11 -4.04
CA VAL A 852 14.78 12.28 -2.67
C VAL A 852 15.19 13.73 -2.42
N ALA A 853 14.50 14.35 -1.45
CA ALA A 853 14.86 15.67 -0.92
C ALA A 853 16.13 15.55 -0.07
N TRP A 854 17.14 16.37 -0.38
CA TRP A 854 18.39 16.40 0.40
C TRP A 854 18.20 17.29 1.63
N PRO A 855 18.44 16.77 2.85
CA PRO A 855 18.18 17.50 4.10
C PRO A 855 19.07 18.74 4.22
N GLU A 856 18.45 19.92 4.32
CA GLU A 856 19.19 21.19 4.45
C GLU A 856 19.87 21.36 5.81
N GLU A 857 19.38 20.67 6.85
CA GLU A 857 20.08 20.66 8.14
C GLU A 857 21.44 19.94 8.05
N ALA A 858 21.55 18.94 7.17
CA ALA A 858 22.79 18.20 6.94
C ALA A 858 23.73 18.92 5.96
N SER A 859 23.17 19.61 4.97
CA SER A 859 23.93 20.42 4.01
C SER A 859 23.08 21.59 3.51
N PRO A 860 23.35 22.84 3.92
CA PRO A 860 22.58 23.99 3.47
C PRO A 860 22.97 24.44 2.06
N HIS A 861 22.05 25.12 1.35
CA HIS A 861 22.37 25.79 0.09
C HIS A 861 23.21 27.04 0.33
N ARG A 862 24.40 27.11 -0.26
CA ARG A 862 25.36 28.21 -0.08
C ARG A 862 25.54 29.02 -1.38
N PRO A 863 25.60 30.36 -1.29
CA PRO A 863 25.71 31.23 -2.46
C PRO A 863 27.05 31.08 -3.20
N VAL A 864 27.01 31.08 -4.54
CA VAL A 864 28.21 30.99 -5.39
C VAL A 864 28.26 32.06 -6.49
N ALA A 865 27.12 32.55 -6.95
CA ALA A 865 27.07 33.59 -7.97
C ALA A 865 25.75 34.38 -7.94
N LYS A 866 25.76 35.56 -8.55
CA LYS A 866 24.57 36.37 -8.81
C LYS A 866 24.31 36.45 -10.31
N ILE A 867 23.05 36.41 -10.74
CA ILE A 867 22.65 36.75 -12.12
C ILE A 867 21.81 38.03 -12.10
N THR A 868 22.17 38.98 -12.97
CA THR A 868 21.49 40.27 -13.12
C THR A 868 20.91 40.39 -14.53
N PHE A 869 19.62 40.73 -14.61
CA PHE A 869 18.90 41.05 -15.84
C PHE A 869 18.49 42.53 -15.82
N PRO A 870 18.97 43.37 -16.75
CA PRO A 870 18.52 44.76 -16.86
C PRO A 870 17.11 44.86 -17.46
N PRO A 871 16.44 46.03 -17.35
CA PRO A 871 15.25 46.34 -18.13
C PRO A 871 15.50 46.11 -19.64
N GLN A 872 14.58 45.42 -20.31
CA GLN A 872 14.70 45.01 -21.70
C GLN A 872 13.35 44.52 -22.25
N ASN A 873 13.23 44.34 -23.57
CA ASN A 873 12.09 43.62 -24.15
C ASN A 873 12.35 42.10 -24.11
N PRO A 874 11.65 41.32 -23.27
CA PRO A 874 11.94 39.89 -23.14
C PRO A 874 11.34 39.03 -24.26
N CYS A 875 10.50 39.59 -25.14
CA CYS A 875 9.58 38.80 -25.97
C CYS A 875 9.31 39.38 -27.37
N SER A 876 10.26 40.13 -27.95
CA SER A 876 10.14 40.56 -29.36
C SER A 876 9.92 39.34 -30.29
N PRO A 877 9.23 39.50 -31.44
CA PRO A 877 9.04 38.41 -32.39
C PRO A 877 10.36 37.71 -32.78
N GLN A 878 11.42 38.49 -32.99
CA GLN A 878 12.76 38.02 -33.33
C GLN A 878 13.39 37.25 -32.16
N ARG A 879 13.30 37.76 -30.93
CA ARG A 879 13.77 37.06 -29.72
C ARG A 879 13.08 35.72 -29.52
N ARG A 880 11.76 35.68 -29.70
CA ARG A 880 10.99 34.43 -29.56
C ARG A 880 11.38 33.42 -30.61
N ALA A 881 11.43 33.81 -31.89
CA ALA A 881 11.88 32.93 -32.95
C ALA A 881 13.31 32.40 -32.69
N PHE A 882 14.23 33.28 -32.28
CA PHE A 882 15.59 32.86 -31.94
C PHE A 882 15.63 31.91 -30.74
N GLY A 883 14.93 32.22 -29.65
CA GLY A 883 14.92 31.39 -28.45
C GLY A 883 14.18 30.06 -28.59
N ASP A 884 13.10 30.03 -29.35
CA ASP A 884 12.30 28.83 -29.55
C ASP A 884 12.84 27.93 -30.66
N ASP A 885 13.28 28.51 -31.78
CA ASP A 885 13.68 27.74 -32.97
C ASP A 885 15.19 27.52 -33.08
N VAL A 886 16.01 28.54 -32.78
CA VAL A 886 17.48 28.53 -33.03
C VAL A 886 18.27 28.02 -31.82
N LEU A 887 17.92 28.44 -30.61
CA LEU A 887 18.68 28.07 -29.41
C LEU A 887 18.45 26.62 -28.99
N SER A 888 19.53 25.92 -28.63
CA SER A 888 19.47 24.63 -27.93
C SER A 888 19.86 24.81 -26.48
N PHE A 889 19.21 24.07 -25.59
CA PHE A 889 19.57 23.98 -24.18
C PHE A 889 19.69 22.51 -23.82
N ASN A 890 20.84 22.09 -23.32
CA ASN A 890 21.06 20.73 -22.82
C ASN A 890 21.99 20.80 -21.61
N SER A 891 21.59 20.25 -20.46
CA SER A 891 22.39 20.32 -19.22
C SER A 891 23.78 19.69 -19.35
N TRP A 892 23.99 18.83 -20.36
CA TRP A 892 25.30 18.23 -20.66
C TRP A 892 26.24 19.13 -21.47
N ARG A 893 25.74 20.26 -22.02
CA ARG A 893 26.59 21.35 -22.52
C ARG A 893 27.18 22.10 -21.32
N ALA A 894 28.15 21.48 -20.66
CA ALA A 894 28.76 22.00 -19.45
C ALA A 894 30.25 21.65 -19.40
N LEU A 895 30.99 22.34 -18.53
CA LEU A 895 32.32 21.90 -18.13
C LEU A 895 32.25 20.49 -17.53
N ALA A 896 33.32 19.70 -17.67
CA ALA A 896 33.43 18.36 -17.08
C ALA A 896 33.20 18.39 -15.56
N ASP A 897 33.62 19.47 -14.90
CA ASP A 897 33.42 19.72 -13.47
C ASP A 897 31.96 19.94 -13.09
N HIS A 898 31.08 20.27 -14.05
CA HIS A 898 29.65 20.48 -13.85
C HIS A 898 28.81 19.40 -14.56
N ARG A 899 29.40 18.24 -14.85
CA ARG A 899 28.75 17.13 -15.56
C ARG A 899 27.48 16.69 -14.80
N PRO A 900 26.30 16.68 -15.44
CA PRO A 900 25.08 16.13 -14.83
C PRO A 900 25.22 14.65 -14.45
N LEU A 901 24.66 14.24 -13.30
CA LEU A 901 24.78 12.88 -12.78
C LEU A 901 23.41 12.19 -12.62
N GLY A 902 23.40 10.86 -12.69
CA GLY A 902 22.21 10.04 -12.39
C GLY A 902 21.26 9.82 -13.58
N SER A 903 20.39 8.83 -13.43
CA SER A 903 19.49 8.30 -14.47
C SER A 903 18.67 9.38 -15.20
N ILE A 904 18.08 10.32 -14.46
CA ILE A 904 17.27 11.41 -15.05
C ILE A 904 18.10 12.33 -15.95
N ASN A 905 19.36 12.60 -15.59
CA ASN A 905 20.20 13.45 -16.42
C ASN A 905 20.71 12.70 -17.66
N ARG A 906 21.00 11.40 -17.56
CA ARG A 906 21.32 10.57 -18.74
C ARG A 906 20.13 10.47 -19.70
N LEU A 907 18.90 10.40 -19.18
CA LEU A 907 17.67 10.54 -19.98
C LEU A 907 17.59 11.91 -20.68
N LYS A 908 17.80 13.02 -19.94
CA LYS A 908 17.74 14.38 -20.50
C LYS A 908 18.72 14.58 -21.66
N LEU A 909 19.92 13.98 -21.59
CA LEU A 909 20.93 14.06 -22.65
C LEU A 909 20.34 13.68 -24.00
N GLN A 910 19.78 12.48 -24.09
CA GLN A 910 19.27 11.92 -25.35
C GLN A 910 17.97 12.60 -25.79
N VAL A 911 17.07 12.85 -24.84
CA VAL A 911 15.74 13.44 -25.13
C VAL A 911 15.86 14.87 -25.66
N TYR A 912 16.67 15.72 -25.01
CA TYR A 912 16.84 17.10 -25.46
C TYR A 912 17.59 17.21 -26.77
N GLU A 913 18.56 16.31 -27.01
CA GLU A 913 19.26 16.23 -28.30
C GLU A 913 18.29 15.82 -29.42
N ALA A 914 17.51 14.76 -29.23
CA ALA A 914 16.53 14.29 -30.20
C ALA A 914 15.43 15.33 -30.50
N SER A 915 14.94 16.05 -29.48
CA SER A 915 13.97 17.14 -29.66
C SER A 915 14.57 18.31 -30.42
N SER A 916 15.81 18.69 -30.09
CA SER A 916 16.53 19.75 -30.79
C SER A 916 16.71 19.42 -32.28
N GLN A 917 17.25 18.24 -32.59
CA GLN A 917 17.47 17.81 -33.97
C GLN A 917 16.17 17.79 -34.79
N PHE A 918 15.09 17.24 -34.22
CA PHE A 918 13.78 17.24 -34.88
C PHE A 918 13.32 18.66 -35.22
N ARG A 919 13.35 19.56 -34.22
CA ARG A 919 12.83 20.92 -34.36
C ARG A 919 13.59 21.70 -35.43
N HIS A 920 14.93 21.72 -35.37
CA HIS A 920 15.74 22.44 -36.36
C HIS A 920 15.51 21.92 -37.77
N HIS A 921 15.38 20.60 -37.93
CA HIS A 921 15.10 19.97 -39.22
C HIS A 921 13.73 20.40 -39.78
N VAL A 922 12.65 20.25 -39.01
CA VAL A 922 11.29 20.52 -39.52
C VAL A 922 10.93 22.00 -39.59
N ASN A 923 11.63 22.86 -38.85
CA ASN A 923 11.47 24.32 -38.90
C ASN A 923 12.41 24.98 -39.91
N ALA A 924 13.32 24.22 -40.54
CA ALA A 924 14.39 24.75 -41.38
C ALA A 924 15.21 25.87 -40.69
N ALA A 925 15.41 25.74 -39.37
CA ALA A 925 16.13 26.70 -38.56
C ALA A 925 17.57 26.22 -38.32
N PRO A 926 18.59 27.09 -38.40
CA PRO A 926 19.95 26.70 -38.07
C PRO A 926 20.06 26.40 -36.57
N ARG A 927 20.84 25.36 -36.23
CA ARG A 927 21.24 25.11 -34.84
C ARG A 927 22.49 25.95 -34.56
N LEU A 928 22.36 26.96 -33.70
CA LEU A 928 23.44 27.87 -33.36
C LEU A 928 23.70 27.84 -31.85
N GLU A 929 24.97 27.63 -31.47
CA GLU A 929 25.44 27.91 -30.12
C GLU A 929 26.03 29.33 -30.10
N PRO A 930 25.42 30.29 -29.39
CA PRO A 930 25.90 31.67 -29.39
C PRO A 930 27.25 31.79 -28.69
N VAL A 931 28.16 32.56 -29.27
CA VAL A 931 29.48 32.91 -28.73
C VAL A 931 29.53 34.32 -28.19
N ASP A 932 28.60 35.18 -28.63
CA ASP A 932 28.48 36.58 -28.20
C ASP A 932 27.02 36.92 -27.87
N ILE A 933 26.84 37.78 -26.86
CA ILE A 933 25.52 38.16 -26.38
C ILE A 933 24.74 39.01 -27.40
N GLY A 934 25.42 39.66 -28.34
CA GLY A 934 24.82 40.43 -29.44
C GLY A 934 24.18 39.57 -30.52
N GLN A 935 24.38 38.25 -30.51
CA GLN A 935 23.69 37.33 -31.42
C GLN A 935 22.23 37.09 -31.02
N LEU A 936 21.84 37.40 -29.77
CA LEU A 936 20.45 37.47 -29.38
C LEU A 936 19.83 38.75 -29.96
N PRO A 937 18.87 38.68 -30.89
CA PRO A 937 18.23 39.86 -31.46
C PRO A 937 17.47 40.64 -30.38
N ASP A 938 17.18 41.92 -30.63
CA ASP A 938 16.34 42.74 -29.74
C ASP A 938 14.84 42.54 -29.93
#